data_AF-A0A5C7TBI6-F1
#
_entry.id   AF-A0A5C7TBI6-F1
#
_cell.length_a   1.000
_cell.length_b   1.000
_cell.length_c   1.000
_cell.angle_alpha   90.00
_cell.angle_beta   90.00
_cell.angle_gamma   90.00
#
_symmetry.space_group_name_H-M   'P 1'
#
loop_
_entity.id
_entity.type
_entity.pdbx_description
1 polymer ?
#
loop_
_entity_poly.entity_id
_entity_poly.type
_entity_poly.pdbx_seq_one_letter_code
_entity_poly.pdbx_strand_id
1 'polypeptide(L)'
;ALALALEVQQLNDQLKLLLMSATLDSDKLSQRLQAPVLESLGRSFPVDIRYQAPTQQPLALQCGDLVMQALAQHAGNLLVFLPGQREIDQCAEYLQQRLLQQRLPDASIKVHALIGSLSLSEQQAAIAAPPAGQRKVVLATNIAETSLTIDGISVVIDSGQARAAVFEPKLGFSKLETIQISQAAATQRAGRAGRLMPGICYRLDTAEKWQRRRAQTIPDILQADLLALRLDIAGWGAKVSDLFWLDVPPPKQLQAAEQCLQLLGALDERLQLTAKGRQMLALPVEPRLAAMLLHARQLEQQGETGAVSLAATIAAQIEQTRRFAQTELSSQLRLQTDMAKQQYQQLLQLMQGRQSQSLPLALTAELLSRAFPDRIAQNRGQGYLLANGTGASLPPDDALQGAAVLVVADLRLWQQQAVISLAEKWSPDALIQSWQADLHWQNRLEFDEQNGRFIAEKQLRLGALVLKRQQRNDEIRSDDRRQAWLDYLQKKGLQVLNWSDETLQLQQRLALARQLQPEQHWPDLSFAQLQDSLADWLGPYLGDVRSLAQLQQLNLNQILRDRLEYAQQQRLDALLPASWRSVLGTYVALDYQPDGEVHLAIRLQEMFGQLTTPTVGQGVVPVTITLLSPAKRPLQVTRDLASFWQNAYQDVKKEMRGRYPKHYWPDDPAEAEPTNKTKKAMANKATDR
;
A
#
# COMPACT_ATOMS: atom_id res chain seq x y z
N ALA A 1 -10.67 19.98 12.02
CA ALA A 1 -10.84 21.23 12.80
C ALA A 1 -9.92 22.35 12.33
N LEU A 2 -8.59 22.29 12.55
CA LEU A 2 -7.67 23.37 12.17
C LEU A 2 -7.79 23.79 10.69
N ALA A 3 -7.77 22.83 9.77
CA ALA A 3 -7.91 23.09 8.33
C ALA A 3 -9.18 23.91 8.00
N LEU A 4 -10.32 23.50 8.55
CA LEU A 4 -11.61 24.17 8.35
C LEU A 4 -11.62 25.56 8.99
N ALA A 5 -11.04 25.70 10.20
CA ALA A 5 -10.98 26.97 10.89
C ALA A 5 -10.14 28.01 10.12
N LEU A 6 -9.05 27.58 9.49
CA LEU A 6 -8.22 28.43 8.62
C LEU A 6 -8.97 28.84 7.36
N GLU A 7 -9.77 27.96 6.76
CA GLU A 7 -10.60 28.30 5.61
C GLU A 7 -11.71 29.30 5.99
N VAL A 8 -12.38 29.10 7.13
CA VAL A 8 -13.35 30.10 7.64
C VAL A 8 -12.68 31.45 7.88
N GLN A 9 -11.44 31.47 8.39
CA GLN A 9 -10.69 32.70 8.62
C GLN A 9 -10.40 33.48 7.33
N GLN A 10 -10.32 32.81 6.16
CA GLN A 10 -10.19 33.50 4.87
C GLN A 10 -11.46 34.28 4.49
N LEU A 11 -12.63 33.88 5.00
CA LEU A 11 -13.91 34.55 4.78
C LEU A 11 -14.31 35.47 5.95
N ASN A 12 -13.74 35.24 7.13
CA ASN A 12 -14.01 35.99 8.36
C ASN A 12 -12.69 36.37 9.05
N ASP A 13 -12.18 37.55 8.71
CA ASP A 13 -10.96 38.15 9.25
C ASP A 13 -11.03 38.43 10.77
N GLN A 14 -12.24 38.50 11.35
CA GLN A 14 -12.44 38.67 12.78
C GLN A 14 -12.27 37.38 13.58
N LEU A 15 -12.29 36.22 12.92
CA LEU A 15 -12.07 34.94 13.59
C LEU A 15 -10.61 34.83 14.02
N LYS A 16 -10.39 34.85 15.34
CA LYS A 16 -9.07 34.60 15.94
C LYS A 16 -8.90 33.12 16.26
N LEU A 17 -7.75 32.57 15.94
CA LEU A 17 -7.40 31.18 16.22
C LEU A 17 -6.25 31.13 17.22
N LEU A 18 -6.45 30.40 18.32
CA LEU A 18 -5.41 30.11 19.31
C LEU A 18 -5.11 28.61 19.29
N LEU A 19 -3.88 28.27 18.93
CA LEU A 19 -3.39 26.89 18.99
C LEU A 19 -2.58 26.68 20.26
N MET A 20 -3.07 25.80 21.12
CA MET A 20 -2.40 25.45 22.37
C MET A 20 -1.71 24.09 22.22
N SER A 21 -0.43 24.03 22.54
CA SER A 21 0.35 22.79 22.53
C SER A 21 1.26 22.71 23.74
N ALA A 22 1.44 21.50 24.27
CA ALA A 22 2.37 21.23 25.36
C ALA A 22 3.80 20.93 24.89
N THR A 23 4.00 20.44 23.66
CA THR A 23 5.32 19.94 23.18
C THR A 23 5.53 19.96 21.67
N LEU A 24 4.69 20.64 20.89
CA LEU A 24 4.93 20.73 19.45
C LEU A 24 6.22 21.51 19.19
N ASP A 25 6.86 21.20 18.06
CA ASP A 25 7.94 21.99 17.49
C ASP A 25 7.34 23.35 17.05
N SER A 26 7.24 24.27 18.01
CA SER A 26 6.57 25.56 17.91
C SER A 26 7.09 26.38 16.74
N ASP A 27 8.39 26.24 16.43
CA ASP A 27 9.06 26.98 15.36
C ASP A 27 8.57 26.55 13.98
N LYS A 28 8.46 25.24 13.72
CA LYS A 28 7.94 24.75 12.44
C LYS A 28 6.48 25.11 12.23
N LEU A 29 5.67 25.01 13.29
CA LEU A 29 4.25 25.34 13.22
C LEU A 29 4.04 26.85 13.02
N SER A 30 4.80 27.67 13.75
CA SER A 30 4.81 29.13 13.62
C SER A 30 5.19 29.56 12.20
N GLN A 31 6.24 28.97 11.62
CA GLN A 31 6.66 29.27 10.25
C GLN A 31 5.57 28.92 9.22
N ARG A 32 4.93 27.76 9.35
CA ARG A 32 3.89 27.32 8.39
C ARG A 32 2.59 28.12 8.52
N LEU A 33 2.23 28.55 9.72
CA LEU A 33 1.02 29.34 9.99
C LEU A 33 1.25 30.85 9.99
N GLN A 34 2.50 31.29 9.88
CA GLN A 34 2.91 32.68 10.04
C GLN A 34 2.34 33.31 11.32
N ALA A 35 2.34 32.54 12.42
CA ALA A 35 1.67 32.89 13.66
C ALA A 35 2.67 33.16 14.79
N PRO A 36 2.48 34.21 15.62
CA PRO A 36 3.34 34.47 16.76
C PRO A 36 3.24 33.35 17.80
N VAL A 37 4.39 32.99 18.41
CA VAL A 37 4.45 32.00 19.48
C VAL A 37 4.34 32.71 20.83
N LEU A 38 3.44 32.22 21.68
CA LEU A 38 3.35 32.64 23.08
C LEU A 38 3.76 31.46 23.97
N GLU A 39 4.84 31.63 24.73
CA GLU A 39 5.36 30.61 25.61
C GLU A 39 4.95 30.86 27.06
N SER A 40 4.33 29.85 27.69
CA SER A 40 4.05 29.86 29.12
C SER A 40 4.95 28.84 29.82
N LEU A 41 6.01 29.31 30.47
CA LEU A 41 6.92 28.47 31.23
C LEU A 41 6.26 27.99 32.53
N GLY A 42 5.92 26.70 32.58
CA GLY A 42 5.49 26.05 33.82
C GLY A 42 6.64 25.88 34.81
N ARG A 43 6.32 25.65 36.08
CA ARG A 43 7.31 25.19 37.07
C ARG A 43 7.54 23.69 36.84
N SER A 44 8.68 23.32 36.26
CA SER A 44 9.14 21.94 36.18
C SER A 44 10.42 21.77 37.00
N PHE A 45 10.42 20.75 37.83
CA PHE A 45 11.60 20.32 38.58
C PHE A 45 12.44 19.35 37.74
N PRO A 46 13.75 19.27 37.97
CA PRO A 46 14.61 18.35 37.25
C PRO A 46 14.18 16.89 37.48
N VAL A 47 14.27 16.08 36.42
CA VAL A 47 13.98 14.64 36.45
C VAL A 47 15.25 13.85 36.09
N ASP A 48 15.73 13.03 37.02
CA ASP A 48 16.86 12.12 36.80
C ASP A 48 16.43 10.95 35.92
N ILE A 49 17.08 10.76 34.77
CA ILE A 49 16.74 9.71 33.80
C ILE A 49 17.69 8.52 33.98
N ARG A 50 17.11 7.37 34.32
CA ARG A 50 17.83 6.10 34.47
C ARG A 50 17.39 5.10 33.43
N TYR A 51 18.32 4.30 32.93
CA TYR A 51 18.05 3.30 31.92
C TYR A 51 18.19 1.90 32.51
N GLN A 52 17.24 1.01 32.20
CA GLN A 52 17.27 -0.39 32.61
C GLN A 52 17.37 -1.27 31.37
N ALA A 53 18.43 -2.07 31.28
CA ALA A 53 18.58 -3.05 30.20
C ALA A 53 17.43 -4.07 30.24
N PRO A 54 16.85 -4.42 29.07
CA PRO A 54 15.70 -5.33 29.02
C PRO A 54 16.15 -6.77 29.30
N THR A 55 15.26 -7.56 29.90
CA THR A 55 15.47 -8.99 30.13
C THR A 55 14.66 -9.85 29.15
N GLN A 56 14.76 -11.18 29.24
CA GLN A 56 13.93 -12.10 28.46
C GLN A 56 12.49 -12.25 29.00
N GLN A 57 12.18 -11.66 30.16
CA GLN A 57 10.84 -11.75 30.74
C GLN A 57 9.80 -10.94 29.94
N PRO A 58 8.50 -11.22 30.08
CA PRO A 58 7.45 -10.35 29.55
C PRO A 58 7.56 -8.91 30.07
N LEU A 59 7.23 -7.93 29.22
CA LEU A 59 7.34 -6.49 29.52
C LEU A 59 6.67 -6.09 30.84
N ALA A 60 5.48 -6.62 31.11
CA ALA A 60 4.72 -6.34 32.32
C ALA A 60 5.48 -6.72 33.61
N LEU A 61 6.20 -7.85 33.57
CA LEU A 61 6.98 -8.36 34.71
C LEU A 61 8.26 -7.56 34.87
N GLN A 62 8.95 -7.20 33.77
CA GLN A 62 10.10 -6.30 33.83
C GLN A 62 9.76 -4.96 34.47
N CYS A 63 8.62 -4.37 34.08
CA CYS A 63 8.12 -3.14 34.70
C CYS A 63 7.75 -3.38 36.18
N GLY A 64 7.16 -4.52 36.52
CA GLY A 64 6.85 -4.89 37.90
C GLY A 64 8.09 -5.01 38.79
N ASP A 65 9.17 -5.63 38.29
CA ASP A 65 10.44 -5.71 39.01
C ASP A 65 11.07 -4.33 39.22
N LEU A 66 11.02 -3.46 38.20
CA LEU A 66 11.45 -2.07 38.32
C LEU A 66 10.61 -1.28 39.33
N VAL A 67 9.30 -1.52 39.39
CA VAL A 67 8.42 -0.93 40.41
C VAL A 67 8.86 -1.36 41.80
N MET A 68 9.13 -2.64 42.02
CA MET A 68 9.59 -3.13 43.32
C MET A 68 10.95 -2.54 43.72
N GLN A 69 11.87 -2.43 42.77
CA GLN A 69 13.16 -1.75 42.98
C GLN A 69 12.96 -0.28 43.34
N ALA A 70 12.11 0.43 42.59
CA ALA A 70 11.85 1.84 42.82
C ALA A 70 11.14 2.10 44.16
N LEU A 71 10.20 1.25 44.57
CA LEU A 71 9.52 1.33 45.87
C LEU A 71 10.46 1.12 47.06
N ALA A 72 11.53 0.34 46.88
CA ALA A 72 12.57 0.13 47.88
C ALA A 72 13.54 1.32 47.97
N GLN A 73 13.75 2.04 46.87
CA GLN A 73 14.71 3.15 46.80
C GLN A 73 14.07 4.52 47.07
N HIS A 74 12.78 4.68 46.80
CA HIS A 74 12.08 5.97 46.80
C HIS A 74 10.80 5.94 47.62
N ALA A 75 10.53 7.03 48.34
CA ALA A 75 9.35 7.16 49.22
C ALA A 75 8.09 7.71 48.52
N GLY A 76 8.19 8.17 47.27
CA GLY A 76 7.07 8.81 46.58
C GLY A 76 6.15 7.86 45.79
N ASN A 77 5.16 8.43 45.12
CA ASN A 77 4.21 7.66 44.30
C ASN A 77 4.76 7.40 42.90
N LEU A 78 4.37 6.25 42.34
CA LEU A 78 4.87 5.76 41.06
C LEU A 78 3.80 5.85 39.98
N LEU A 79 4.21 6.23 38.78
CA LEU A 79 3.43 6.11 37.55
C LEU A 79 4.16 5.21 36.55
N VAL A 80 3.48 4.17 36.08
CA VAL A 80 4.04 3.18 35.16
C VAL A 80 3.29 3.27 33.83
N PHE A 81 4.01 3.55 32.75
CA PHE A 81 3.44 3.56 31.40
C PHE A 81 3.59 2.20 30.75
N LEU A 82 2.46 1.57 30.42
CA LEU A 82 2.36 0.28 29.76
C LEU A 82 1.58 0.39 28.44
N PRO A 83 1.81 -0.51 27.47
CA PRO A 83 1.20 -0.40 26.14
C PRO A 83 -0.32 -0.46 26.15
N GLY A 84 -0.91 -1.29 27.00
CA GLY A 84 -2.35 -1.54 27.00
C GLY A 84 -2.83 -2.36 28.18
N GLN A 85 -4.11 -2.73 28.12
CA GLN A 85 -4.84 -3.39 29.20
C GLN A 85 -4.17 -4.67 29.69
N ARG A 86 -3.82 -5.56 28.75
CA ARG A 86 -3.25 -6.87 29.06
C ARG A 86 -1.97 -6.73 29.89
N GLU A 87 -1.09 -5.81 29.49
CA GLU A 87 0.17 -5.59 30.20
C GLU A 87 -0.07 -4.95 31.58
N ILE A 88 -1.08 -4.08 31.70
CA ILE A 88 -1.49 -3.48 32.99
C ILE A 88 -1.99 -4.55 33.94
N ASP A 89 -2.91 -5.41 33.51
CA ASP A 89 -3.48 -6.47 34.34
C ASP A 89 -2.39 -7.46 34.81
N GLN A 90 -1.51 -7.87 33.89
CA GLN A 90 -0.38 -8.75 34.22
C GLN A 90 0.59 -8.11 35.21
N CYS A 91 0.88 -6.81 35.05
CA CYS A 91 1.75 -6.08 35.97
C CYS A 91 1.08 -5.90 37.34
N ALA A 92 -0.21 -5.59 37.37
CA ALA A 92 -0.99 -5.44 38.59
C ALA A 92 -1.02 -6.74 39.41
N GLU A 93 -1.35 -7.86 38.76
CA GLU A 93 -1.39 -9.18 39.39
C GLU A 93 -0.01 -9.56 39.94
N TYR A 94 1.05 -9.35 39.15
CA TYR A 94 2.43 -9.61 39.57
C TYR A 94 2.82 -8.77 40.79
N LEU A 95 2.50 -7.47 40.79
CA LEU A 95 2.81 -6.58 41.91
C LEU A 95 2.04 -6.95 43.18
N GLN A 96 0.76 -7.27 43.06
CA GLN A 96 -0.04 -7.73 44.20
C GLN A 96 0.58 -8.98 44.84
N GLN A 97 0.98 -9.96 44.05
CA GLN A 97 1.64 -11.18 44.56
C GLN A 97 2.97 -10.87 45.25
N ARG A 98 3.80 -9.99 44.69
CA ARG A 98 5.11 -9.62 45.26
C ARG A 98 4.98 -8.81 46.54
N LEU A 99 4.00 -7.90 46.62
CA LEU A 99 3.74 -7.09 47.82
C LEU A 99 3.30 -7.97 49.01
N LEU A 100 2.42 -8.95 48.76
CA LEU A 100 2.00 -9.94 49.76
C LEU A 100 3.18 -10.75 50.32
N GLN A 101 4.13 -11.16 49.46
CA GLN A 101 5.28 -11.96 49.86
C GLN A 101 6.28 -11.20 50.76
N GLN A 102 6.42 -9.88 50.58
CA GLN A 102 7.39 -9.09 51.33
C GLN A 102 6.94 -8.72 52.76
N ARG A 103 5.71 -9.13 53.17
CA ARG A 103 5.10 -8.76 54.47
C ARG A 103 5.18 -7.26 54.75
N LEU A 104 5.20 -6.44 53.71
CA LEU A 104 4.94 -5.01 53.85
C LEU A 104 3.51 -4.89 54.38
N PRO A 105 3.22 -4.09 55.41
CA PRO A 105 1.87 -3.98 55.92
C PRO A 105 0.94 -3.61 54.76
N ASP A 106 -0.05 -4.48 54.50
CA ASP A 106 -1.03 -4.45 53.39
C ASP A 106 -1.76 -3.09 53.25
N ALA A 107 -1.60 -2.19 54.21
CA ALA A 107 -2.21 -0.87 54.25
C ALA A 107 -1.37 0.26 53.60
N SER A 108 -0.10 0.04 53.23
CA SER A 108 0.79 1.16 52.85
C SER A 108 0.95 1.43 51.35
N ILE A 109 0.66 0.49 50.45
CA ILE A 109 0.86 0.67 48.99
C ILE A 109 -0.37 0.18 48.22
N LYS A 110 -1.00 1.06 47.43
CA LYS A 110 -2.15 0.71 46.58
C LYS A 110 -1.79 0.71 45.10
N VAL A 111 -2.17 -0.34 44.39
CA VAL A 111 -1.99 -0.45 42.94
C VAL A 111 -3.30 -0.09 42.25
N HIS A 112 -3.26 0.90 41.36
CA HIS A 112 -4.41 1.36 40.59
C HIS A 112 -4.14 1.21 39.10
N ALA A 113 -5.11 0.68 38.36
CA ALA A 113 -5.11 0.78 36.90
C ALA A 113 -5.68 2.15 36.49
N LEU A 114 -5.23 2.68 35.35
CA LEU A 114 -5.70 3.94 34.78
C LEU A 114 -5.80 3.82 33.26
N ILE A 115 -6.97 3.33 32.82
CA ILE A 115 -7.33 2.96 31.45
C ILE A 115 -8.66 3.61 31.09
N GLY A 116 -8.91 3.86 29.80
CA GLY A 116 -10.12 4.57 29.36
C GLY A 116 -11.45 3.85 29.59
N SER A 117 -11.43 2.56 29.96
CA SER A 117 -12.65 1.76 30.23
C SER A 117 -13.06 1.70 31.70
N LEU A 118 -12.37 2.40 32.60
CA LEU A 118 -12.72 2.43 34.03
C LEU A 118 -13.96 3.27 34.30
N SER A 119 -14.68 2.91 35.35
CA SER A 119 -15.74 3.76 35.91
C SER A 119 -15.17 5.08 36.44
N LEU A 120 -16.03 6.11 36.57
CA LEU A 120 -15.61 7.43 37.05
C LEU A 120 -14.97 7.37 38.44
N SER A 121 -15.49 6.54 39.34
CA SER A 121 -14.97 6.37 40.70
C SER A 121 -13.57 5.72 40.71
N GLU A 122 -13.35 4.71 39.87
CA GLU A 122 -12.04 4.06 39.73
C GLU A 122 -11.00 5.02 39.14
N GLN A 123 -11.37 5.81 38.13
CA GLN A 123 -10.49 6.84 37.57
C GLN A 123 -10.12 7.88 38.62
N GLN A 124 -11.11 8.37 39.38
CA GLN A 124 -10.90 9.34 40.47
C GLN A 124 -9.97 8.78 41.55
N ALA A 125 -10.12 7.51 41.92
CA ALA A 125 -9.24 6.86 42.89
C ALA A 125 -7.78 6.77 42.39
N ALA A 126 -7.56 6.53 41.10
CA ALA A 126 -6.20 6.53 40.52
C ALA A 126 -5.57 7.93 40.48
N ILE A 127 -6.38 8.98 40.26
CA ILE A 127 -5.94 10.38 40.17
C ILE A 127 -5.61 10.95 41.55
N ALA A 128 -6.52 10.77 42.52
CA ALA A 128 -6.46 11.42 43.82
C ALA A 128 -5.19 11.07 44.61
N ALA A 129 -4.71 12.01 45.42
CA ALA A 129 -3.59 11.75 46.32
C ALA A 129 -3.92 10.60 47.29
N PRO A 130 -2.97 9.69 47.59
CA PRO A 130 -3.21 8.65 48.57
C PRO A 130 -3.36 9.26 49.98
N PRO A 131 -4.08 8.59 50.91
CA PRO A 131 -4.13 9.00 52.30
C PRO A 131 -2.74 9.14 52.92
N ALA A 132 -2.60 9.99 53.94
CA ALA A 132 -1.33 10.19 54.63
C ALA A 132 -0.74 8.86 55.14
N GLY A 133 0.56 8.64 54.89
CA GLY A 133 1.25 7.40 55.23
C GLY A 133 1.07 6.26 54.22
N GLN A 134 0.31 6.46 53.14
CA GLN A 134 0.18 5.51 52.04
C GLN A 134 0.88 6.03 50.77
N ARG A 135 1.34 5.08 49.96
CA ARG A 135 1.88 5.29 48.61
C ARG A 135 0.94 4.65 47.59
N LYS A 136 1.00 5.12 46.35
CA LYS A 136 0.30 4.50 45.22
C LYS A 136 1.21 4.19 44.05
N VAL A 137 0.87 3.13 43.33
CA VAL A 137 1.41 2.78 42.02
C VAL A 137 0.27 2.86 41.02
N VAL A 138 0.38 3.77 40.06
CA VAL A 138 -0.61 3.91 38.99
C VAL A 138 -0.06 3.27 37.71
N LEU A 139 -0.75 2.25 37.21
CA LEU A 139 -0.45 1.57 35.95
C LEU A 139 -1.34 2.15 34.85
N ALA A 140 -0.75 2.87 33.91
CA ALA A 140 -1.49 3.66 32.94
C ALA A 140 -1.05 3.41 31.49
N THR A 141 -1.96 3.64 30.55
CA THR A 141 -1.60 3.84 29.14
C THR A 141 -1.21 5.31 28.90
N ASN A 142 -1.10 5.71 27.63
CA ASN A 142 -0.82 7.09 27.24
C ASN A 142 -1.89 8.10 27.70
N ILE A 143 -3.03 7.65 28.26
CA ILE A 143 -4.03 8.55 28.85
C ILE A 143 -3.45 9.46 29.95
N ALA A 144 -2.42 8.99 30.66
CA ALA A 144 -1.72 9.76 31.69
C ALA A 144 -0.60 10.66 31.13
N GLU A 145 -0.32 10.61 29.83
CA GLU A 145 0.79 11.33 29.19
C GLU A 145 0.53 12.83 29.05
N THR A 146 -0.70 13.21 28.66
CA THR A 146 -1.13 14.61 28.39
C THR A 146 -2.31 15.02 29.25
N SER A 147 -3.38 14.21 29.26
CA SER A 147 -4.74 14.68 29.57
C SER A 147 -5.11 14.72 31.05
N LEU A 148 -4.29 14.14 31.92
CA LEU A 148 -4.65 13.94 33.33
C LEU A 148 -3.50 14.28 34.27
N THR A 149 -3.72 15.15 35.25
CA THR A 149 -2.73 15.42 36.31
C THR A 149 -2.96 14.44 37.44
N ILE A 150 -2.02 13.52 37.65
CA ILE A 150 -2.06 12.58 38.77
C ILE A 150 -1.27 13.22 39.91
N ASP A 151 -1.93 13.42 41.05
CA ASP A 151 -1.31 14.12 42.18
C ASP A 151 -0.26 13.25 42.88
N GLY A 152 0.85 13.90 43.25
CA GLY A 152 1.88 13.31 44.10
C GLY A 152 2.83 12.31 43.42
N ILE A 153 2.88 12.23 42.09
CA ILE A 153 3.84 11.40 41.37
C ILE A 153 5.24 12.02 41.44
N SER A 154 6.22 11.23 41.87
CA SER A 154 7.65 11.62 41.89
C SER A 154 8.56 10.61 41.18
N VAL A 155 8.03 9.43 40.84
CA VAL A 155 8.76 8.39 40.11
C VAL A 155 7.94 7.92 38.92
N VAL A 156 8.56 7.88 37.74
CA VAL A 156 7.97 7.33 36.52
C VAL A 156 8.75 6.10 36.08
N ILE A 157 8.05 5.08 35.62
CA ILE A 157 8.61 3.93 34.91
C ILE A 157 7.99 3.90 33.52
N ASP A 158 8.82 4.10 32.49
CA ASP A 158 8.39 4.16 31.10
C ASP A 158 8.86 2.91 30.35
N SER A 159 7.90 2.06 29.97
CA SER A 159 8.17 0.90 29.11
C SER A 159 8.66 1.29 27.72
N GLY A 160 8.45 2.56 27.32
CA GLY A 160 8.79 3.08 26.00
C GLY A 160 7.91 2.56 24.88
N GLN A 161 6.79 1.91 25.20
CA GLN A 161 5.87 1.34 24.23
C GLN A 161 4.47 1.91 24.42
N ALA A 162 3.68 1.90 23.33
CA ALA A 162 2.29 2.31 23.31
C ALA A 162 1.51 1.46 22.30
N ARG A 163 0.19 1.34 22.48
CA ARG A 163 -0.70 0.82 21.45
C ARG A 163 -1.17 1.94 20.53
N ALA A 164 -1.04 1.74 19.22
CA ALA A 164 -1.56 2.64 18.20
C ALA A 164 -2.44 1.87 17.21
N ALA A 165 -3.52 2.51 16.75
CA ALA A 165 -4.32 2.01 15.65
C ALA A 165 -3.62 2.38 14.33
N VAL A 166 -3.33 1.38 13.50
CA VAL A 166 -2.71 1.55 12.19
C VAL A 166 -3.64 0.96 11.15
N PHE A 167 -4.13 1.80 10.25
CA PHE A 167 -4.99 1.43 9.15
C PHE A 167 -4.20 0.76 8.04
N GLU A 168 -4.74 -0.36 7.55
CA GLU A 168 -4.18 -1.12 6.43
C GLU A 168 -5.07 -0.94 5.19
N PRO A 169 -4.74 -0.03 4.25
CA PRO A 169 -5.63 0.31 3.13
C PRO A 169 -5.99 -0.88 2.25
N LYS A 170 -5.10 -1.86 2.12
CA LYS A 170 -5.35 -3.09 1.36
C LYS A 170 -6.40 -3.99 2.00
N LEU A 171 -6.49 -3.97 3.33
CA LEU A 171 -7.37 -4.84 4.09
C LEU A 171 -8.69 -4.14 4.47
N GLY A 172 -8.70 -2.80 4.51
CA GLY A 172 -9.89 -1.99 4.82
C GLY A 172 -10.26 -1.97 6.32
N PHE A 173 -9.29 -2.20 7.21
CA PHE A 173 -9.47 -2.10 8.66
C PHE A 173 -8.20 -1.67 9.38
N SER A 174 -8.37 -1.21 10.62
CA SER A 174 -7.28 -0.82 11.52
C SER A 174 -6.85 -1.96 12.42
N LYS A 175 -5.54 -2.18 12.54
CA LYS A 175 -4.96 -3.09 13.53
C LYS A 175 -4.40 -2.31 14.72
N LEU A 176 -4.41 -2.91 15.90
CA LEU A 176 -3.72 -2.38 17.07
C LEU A 176 -2.28 -2.91 17.12
N GLU A 177 -1.31 -2.05 16.84
CA GLU A 177 0.10 -2.38 16.92
C GLU A 177 0.72 -1.84 18.19
N THR A 178 1.67 -2.59 18.76
CA THR A 178 2.57 -2.05 19.77
C THR A 178 3.70 -1.32 19.06
N ILE A 179 3.79 -0.02 19.27
CA ILE A 179 4.82 0.84 18.67
C ILE A 179 5.76 1.37 19.75
N GLN A 180 6.96 1.74 19.33
CA GLN A 180 7.89 2.51 20.17
C GLN A 180 7.44 3.97 20.20
N ILE A 181 7.43 4.59 21.37
CA ILE A 181 7.07 6.01 21.52
C ILE A 181 8.16 6.92 20.98
N SER A 182 7.79 8.15 20.63
CA SER A 182 8.74 9.20 20.21
C SER A 182 9.57 9.73 21.38
N GLN A 183 10.65 10.45 21.07
CA GLN A 183 11.42 11.17 22.07
C GLN A 183 10.58 12.24 22.79
N ALA A 184 9.73 12.97 22.04
CA ALA A 184 8.82 13.96 22.62
C ALA A 184 7.85 13.34 23.64
N ALA A 185 7.20 12.22 23.29
CA ALA A 185 6.33 11.48 24.22
C ALA A 185 7.10 11.00 25.46
N ALA A 186 8.32 10.49 25.28
CA ALA A 186 9.19 10.06 26.37
C ALA A 186 9.55 11.20 27.34
N THR A 187 9.75 12.40 26.81
CA THR A 187 10.02 13.61 27.62
C THR A 187 8.77 14.03 28.38
N GLN A 188 7.58 13.98 27.77
CA GLN A 188 6.32 14.26 28.49
C GLN A 188 6.08 13.27 29.63
N ARG A 189 6.28 11.97 29.37
CA ARG A 189 6.13 10.91 30.38
C ARG A 189 7.09 11.12 31.54
N ALA A 190 8.37 11.37 31.27
CA ALA A 190 9.36 11.68 32.30
C ALA A 190 8.96 12.94 33.11
N GLY A 191 8.48 13.98 32.43
CA GLY A 191 8.02 15.22 33.05
C GLY A 191 6.88 15.05 34.07
N ARG A 192 6.16 13.91 34.05
CA ARG A 192 5.15 13.58 35.06
C ARG A 192 5.74 13.41 36.46
N ALA A 193 7.02 13.01 36.57
CA ALA A 193 7.73 12.93 37.84
C ALA A 193 8.19 14.30 38.38
N GLY A 194 8.33 15.31 37.52
CA GLY A 194 8.94 16.61 37.83
C GLY A 194 7.94 17.74 38.09
N ARG A 195 6.67 17.45 38.39
CA ARG A 195 5.61 18.47 38.48
C ARG A 195 5.59 19.23 39.81
N LEU A 196 5.78 18.51 40.92
CA LEU A 196 5.66 19.08 42.27
C LEU A 196 7.02 19.18 42.98
N MET A 197 7.98 18.33 42.59
CA MET A 197 9.29 18.21 43.20
C MET A 197 10.26 17.53 42.23
N PRO A 198 11.59 17.54 42.49
CA PRO A 198 12.54 16.76 41.71
C PRO A 198 12.13 15.29 41.65
N GLY A 199 12.17 14.72 40.45
CA GLY A 199 11.64 13.39 40.17
C GLY A 199 12.66 12.46 39.56
N ILE A 200 12.27 11.20 39.38
CA ILE A 200 13.09 10.17 38.71
C ILE A 200 12.25 9.47 37.64
N CYS A 201 12.85 9.21 36.49
CA CYS A 201 12.24 8.40 35.44
C CYS A 201 13.15 7.22 35.09
N TYR A 202 12.66 6.01 35.30
CA TYR A 202 13.28 4.80 34.79
C TYR A 202 12.73 4.51 33.40
N ARG A 203 13.61 4.41 32.41
CA ARG A 203 13.30 4.04 31.04
C ARG A 203 13.76 2.62 30.79
N LEU A 204 12.84 1.76 30.34
CA LEU A 204 13.21 0.42 29.91
C LEU A 204 13.90 0.50 28.54
N ASP A 205 14.98 -0.25 28.38
CA ASP A 205 15.91 -0.24 27.24
C ASP A 205 17.09 0.74 27.35
N THR A 206 18.11 0.58 26.48
CA THR A 206 19.37 1.33 26.56
C THR A 206 19.26 2.79 26.10
N ALA A 207 20.15 3.64 26.59
CA ALA A 207 20.20 5.05 26.19
C ALA A 207 20.34 5.23 24.67
N GLU A 208 21.16 4.41 24.00
CA GLU A 208 21.35 4.55 22.54
C GLU A 208 20.05 4.25 21.78
N LYS A 209 19.28 3.25 22.21
CA LYS A 209 18.01 2.93 21.55
C LYS A 209 16.97 4.01 21.76
N TRP A 210 16.93 4.65 22.93
CA TRP A 210 16.06 5.80 23.18
C TRP A 210 16.44 7.01 22.33
N GLN A 211 17.74 7.27 22.13
CA GLN A 211 18.23 8.35 21.28
C GLN A 211 17.94 8.11 19.79
N ARG A 212 17.90 6.85 19.33
CA ARG A 212 17.60 6.49 17.94
C ARG A 212 16.10 6.55 17.58
N ARG A 213 15.23 6.81 18.54
CA ARG A 213 13.78 6.91 18.28
C ARG A 213 13.46 8.16 17.48
N ARG A 214 12.28 8.16 16.83
CA ARG A 214 11.78 9.36 16.14
C ARG A 214 11.62 10.51 17.12
N ALA A 215 11.99 11.72 16.69
CA ALA A 215 11.87 12.92 17.53
C ALA A 215 10.40 13.16 17.93
N GLN A 216 9.48 13.05 16.98
CA GLN A 216 8.05 13.32 17.15
C GLN A 216 7.20 12.07 16.89
N THR A 217 6.01 12.05 17.49
CA THR A 217 5.00 10.99 17.26
C THR A 217 4.47 11.10 15.83
N ILE A 218 4.14 9.96 15.21
CA ILE A 218 3.52 9.94 13.88
C ILE A 218 2.14 10.60 14.00
N PRO A 219 1.83 11.62 13.19
CA PRO A 219 0.49 12.21 13.14
C PRO A 219 -0.58 11.17 12.79
N ASP A 220 -1.70 11.18 13.51
CA ASP A 220 -2.78 10.20 13.29
C ASP A 220 -3.30 10.20 11.86
N ILE A 221 -3.35 11.35 11.19
CA ILE A 221 -3.81 11.46 9.80
C ILE A 221 -3.00 10.59 8.81
N LEU A 222 -1.76 10.21 9.17
CA LEU A 222 -0.90 9.38 8.33
C LEU A 222 -1.13 7.88 8.52
N GLN A 223 -1.79 7.48 9.62
CA GLN A 223 -1.92 6.09 10.03
C GLN A 223 -3.35 5.67 10.39
N ALA A 224 -4.28 6.60 10.56
CA ALA A 224 -5.66 6.32 10.93
C ALA A 224 -6.53 5.97 9.71
N ASP A 225 -7.70 5.40 9.98
CA ASP A 225 -8.77 5.30 9.01
C ASP A 225 -9.32 6.72 8.75
N LEU A 226 -9.42 7.10 7.47
CA LEU A 226 -9.84 8.43 7.05
C LEU A 226 -11.33 8.52 6.70
N LEU A 227 -12.11 7.47 6.99
CA LEU A 227 -13.53 7.40 6.60
C LEU A 227 -14.36 8.58 7.13
N ALA A 228 -14.28 8.86 8.43
CA ALA A 228 -14.98 9.98 9.05
C ALA A 228 -14.48 11.33 8.52
N LEU A 229 -13.15 11.51 8.46
CA LEU A 229 -12.53 12.74 7.95
C LEU A 229 -12.99 13.04 6.51
N ARG A 230 -13.04 12.02 5.65
CA ARG A 230 -13.45 12.20 4.25
C ARG A 230 -14.93 12.58 4.12
N LEU A 231 -15.80 12.05 4.98
CA LEU A 231 -17.21 12.43 5.05
C LEU A 231 -17.37 13.88 5.54
N ASP A 232 -16.62 14.29 6.57
CA ASP A 232 -16.62 15.66 7.08
C ASP A 232 -16.20 16.66 6.00
N ILE A 233 -15.14 16.36 5.23
CA ILE A 233 -14.68 17.20 4.12
C ILE A 233 -15.74 17.29 3.01
N ALA A 234 -16.43 16.18 2.69
CA ALA A 234 -17.54 16.20 1.74
C ALA A 234 -18.71 17.07 2.24
N GLY A 235 -19.02 16.96 3.54
CA GLY A 235 -19.97 17.78 4.28
C GLY A 235 -19.68 19.27 4.19
N TRP A 236 -18.40 19.60 4.29
CA TRP A 236 -17.89 20.95 4.17
C TRP A 236 -17.95 21.51 2.74
N GLY A 237 -17.92 20.63 1.74
CA GLY A 237 -17.97 21.00 0.32
C GLY A 237 -16.61 21.35 -0.30
N ALA A 238 -15.50 21.03 0.38
CA ALA A 238 -14.15 21.25 -0.11
C ALA A 238 -13.56 19.98 -0.75
N LYS A 239 -12.53 20.15 -1.60
CA LYS A 239 -11.65 19.02 -1.95
C LYS A 239 -10.53 18.92 -0.93
N VAL A 240 -10.03 17.70 -0.75
CA VAL A 240 -8.93 17.44 0.18
C VAL A 240 -7.68 18.25 -0.18
N SER A 241 -7.43 18.47 -1.48
CA SER A 241 -6.33 19.29 -1.99
C SER A 241 -6.43 20.78 -1.65
N ASP A 242 -7.64 21.27 -1.40
CA ASP A 242 -7.91 22.70 -1.24
C ASP A 242 -7.69 23.13 0.21
N LEU A 243 -7.67 22.17 1.14
CA LEU A 243 -7.52 22.40 2.57
C LEU A 243 -6.05 22.48 3.01
N PHE A 244 -5.78 23.31 4.02
CA PHE A 244 -4.47 23.38 4.65
C PHE A 244 -4.24 22.16 5.56
N TRP A 245 -3.16 21.41 5.30
CA TRP A 245 -2.75 20.28 6.12
C TRP A 245 -1.34 20.47 6.67
N LEU A 246 -1.16 20.20 7.97
CA LEU A 246 0.18 20.04 8.55
C LEU A 246 0.86 18.80 7.95
N ASP A 247 0.13 17.69 7.90
CA ASP A 247 0.54 16.47 7.24
C ASP A 247 -0.58 16.05 6.29
N VAL A 248 -0.23 15.86 5.02
CA VAL A 248 -1.22 15.59 3.96
C VAL A 248 -1.80 14.18 4.14
N PRO A 249 -3.13 14.00 4.04
CA PRO A 249 -3.76 12.69 4.03
C PRO A 249 -3.11 11.75 2.99
N PRO A 250 -2.69 10.54 3.38
CA PRO A 250 -2.08 9.61 2.43
C PRO A 250 -3.05 9.20 1.31
N PRO A 251 -2.64 9.21 0.03
CA PRO A 251 -3.56 8.96 -1.09
C PRO A 251 -4.26 7.59 -1.07
N LYS A 252 -3.58 6.53 -0.64
CA LYS A 252 -4.15 5.17 -0.60
C LYS A 252 -5.23 5.03 0.47
N GLN A 253 -5.00 5.63 1.63
CA GLN A 253 -5.94 5.69 2.76
C GLN A 253 -7.18 6.48 2.34
N LEU A 254 -6.98 7.61 1.67
CA LEU A 254 -8.06 8.46 1.17
C LEU A 254 -8.92 7.72 0.14
N GLN A 255 -8.29 7.05 -0.82
CA GLN A 255 -8.99 6.25 -1.83
C GLN A 255 -9.81 5.12 -1.20
N ALA A 256 -9.29 4.44 -0.17
CA ALA A 256 -10.03 3.42 0.55
C ALA A 256 -11.26 3.98 1.27
N ALA A 257 -11.13 5.15 1.91
CA ALA A 257 -12.25 5.86 2.52
C ALA A 257 -13.32 6.27 1.49
N GLU A 258 -12.91 6.80 0.34
CA GLU A 258 -13.82 7.19 -0.74
C GLU A 258 -14.60 6.01 -1.31
N GLN A 259 -13.92 4.89 -1.59
CA GLN A 259 -14.56 3.66 -2.06
C GLN A 259 -15.58 3.12 -1.04
N CYS A 260 -15.23 3.16 0.26
CA CYS A 260 -16.14 2.74 1.32
C CYS A 260 -17.35 3.67 1.42
N LEU A 261 -17.17 4.99 1.37
CA LEU A 261 -18.27 5.95 1.41
C LEU A 261 -19.19 5.84 0.18
N GLN A 262 -18.65 5.52 -1.00
CA GLN A 262 -19.46 5.21 -2.18
C GLN A 262 -20.30 3.93 -1.96
N LEU A 263 -19.71 2.85 -1.43
CA LEU A 263 -20.44 1.63 -1.10
C LEU A 263 -21.51 1.84 -0.02
N LEU A 264 -21.27 2.73 0.94
CA LEU A 264 -22.26 3.14 1.94
C LEU A 264 -23.36 4.04 1.33
N GLY A 265 -23.18 4.53 0.11
CA GLY A 265 -24.06 5.48 -0.57
C GLY A 265 -23.97 6.91 -0.03
N ALA A 266 -22.90 7.24 0.71
CA ALA A 266 -22.65 8.56 1.26
C ALA A 266 -22.07 9.53 0.23
N LEU A 267 -21.30 9.01 -0.73
CA LEU A 267 -20.74 9.74 -1.87
C LEU A 267 -21.25 9.15 -3.19
N ASP A 268 -21.37 10.00 -4.22
CA ASP A 268 -21.68 9.58 -5.59
C ASP A 268 -20.41 9.23 -6.41
N GLU A 269 -20.59 8.92 -7.70
CA GLU A 269 -19.49 8.62 -8.64
C GLU A 269 -18.53 9.80 -8.84
N ARG A 270 -18.98 11.03 -8.60
CA ARG A 270 -18.17 12.26 -8.66
C ARG A 270 -17.58 12.64 -7.30
N LEU A 271 -17.68 11.74 -6.31
CA LEU A 271 -17.21 11.91 -4.94
C LEU A 271 -17.88 13.07 -4.19
N GLN A 272 -19.10 13.43 -4.59
CA GLN A 272 -19.93 14.46 -3.98
C GLN A 272 -20.87 13.85 -2.94
N LEU A 273 -21.23 14.65 -1.93
CA LEU A 273 -22.10 14.22 -0.83
C LEU A 273 -23.55 13.99 -1.30
N THR A 274 -24.07 12.79 -1.03
CA THR A 274 -25.45 12.42 -1.36
C THR A 274 -26.47 12.87 -0.29
N ALA A 275 -27.76 12.70 -0.56
CA ALA A 275 -28.80 12.91 0.45
C ALA A 275 -28.65 11.96 1.66
N LYS A 276 -28.28 10.70 1.42
CA LYS A 276 -27.96 9.73 2.48
C LYS A 276 -26.70 10.14 3.24
N GLY A 277 -25.66 10.59 2.54
CA GLY A 277 -24.43 11.12 3.15
C GLY A 277 -24.68 12.29 4.09
N ARG A 278 -25.57 13.23 3.72
CA ARG A 278 -26.01 14.32 4.61
C ARG A 278 -26.69 13.82 5.89
N GLN A 279 -27.53 12.80 5.78
CA GLN A 279 -28.17 12.19 6.96
C GLN A 279 -27.14 11.47 7.84
N MET A 280 -26.16 10.80 7.24
CA MET A 280 -25.09 10.12 7.98
C MET A 280 -24.24 11.13 8.76
N LEU A 281 -23.84 12.23 8.11
CA LEU A 281 -23.04 13.30 8.72
C LEU A 281 -23.74 13.96 9.92
N ALA A 282 -25.08 13.98 9.94
CA ALA A 282 -25.86 14.55 11.04
C ALA A 282 -25.87 13.68 12.31
N LEU A 283 -25.48 12.40 12.22
CA LEU A 283 -25.43 11.50 13.36
C LEU A 283 -24.04 11.53 14.01
N PRO A 284 -23.92 11.74 15.34
CA PRO A 284 -22.63 11.78 16.05
C PRO A 284 -22.08 10.37 16.31
N VAL A 285 -22.01 9.54 15.27
CA VAL A 285 -21.50 8.17 15.30
C VAL A 285 -20.56 7.94 14.12
N GLU A 286 -19.81 6.85 14.17
CA GLU A 286 -18.93 6.46 13.05
C GLU A 286 -19.77 6.22 11.76
N PRO A 287 -19.29 6.62 10.56
CA PRO A 287 -20.07 6.56 9.32
C PRO A 287 -20.73 5.21 9.00
N ARG A 288 -20.10 4.08 9.30
CA ARG A 288 -20.69 2.75 9.05
C ARG A 288 -21.89 2.51 9.96
N LEU A 289 -21.77 2.89 11.22
CA LEU A 289 -22.88 2.79 12.17
C LEU A 289 -24.02 3.75 11.81
N ALA A 290 -23.70 4.96 11.33
CA ALA A 290 -24.70 5.89 10.82
C ALA A 290 -25.51 5.28 9.66
N ALA A 291 -24.83 4.64 8.70
CA ALA A 291 -25.49 3.98 7.57
C ALA A 291 -26.42 2.84 8.02
N MET A 292 -25.99 2.04 9.00
CA MET A 292 -26.79 0.96 9.58
C MET A 292 -28.04 1.48 10.30
N LEU A 293 -27.89 2.50 11.15
CA LEU A 293 -29.00 3.08 11.91
C LEU A 293 -30.05 3.71 10.99
N LEU A 294 -29.61 4.39 9.92
CA LEU A 294 -30.52 4.94 8.92
C LEU A 294 -31.28 3.85 8.17
N HIS A 295 -30.63 2.73 7.83
CA HIS A 295 -31.30 1.57 7.22
C HIS A 295 -32.31 0.94 8.18
N ALA A 296 -31.95 0.79 9.45
CA ALA A 296 -32.86 0.27 10.47
C ALA A 296 -34.15 1.10 10.59
N ARG A 297 -34.02 2.43 10.52
CA ARG A 297 -35.17 3.34 10.51
C ARG A 297 -36.05 3.14 9.28
N GLN A 298 -35.44 2.90 8.11
CA GLN A 298 -36.18 2.58 6.89
C GLN A 298 -36.94 1.25 7.01
N LEU A 299 -36.31 0.21 7.57
CA LEU A 299 -36.95 -1.08 7.82
C LEU A 299 -38.14 -0.95 8.78
N GLU A 300 -38.01 -0.19 9.87
CA GLU A 300 -39.13 0.07 10.78
C GLU A 300 -40.30 0.78 10.09
N GLN A 301 -40.01 1.75 9.21
CA GLN A 301 -41.03 2.42 8.38
C GLN A 301 -41.72 1.46 7.41
N GLN A 302 -41.05 0.38 7.01
CA GLN A 302 -41.57 -0.68 6.15
C GLN A 302 -42.28 -1.81 6.92
N GLY A 303 -42.34 -1.72 8.26
CA GLY A 303 -43.07 -2.65 9.13
C GLY A 303 -42.22 -3.59 9.97
N GLU A 304 -40.89 -3.59 9.80
CA GLU A 304 -39.95 -4.42 10.57
C GLU A 304 -39.75 -3.87 11.99
N THR A 305 -40.72 -4.12 12.86
CA THR A 305 -40.77 -3.57 14.22
C THR A 305 -39.55 -3.99 15.05
N GLY A 306 -38.86 -3.02 15.65
CA GLY A 306 -37.71 -3.26 16.52
C GLY A 306 -36.36 -3.28 15.79
N ALA A 307 -36.31 -3.00 14.49
CA ALA A 307 -35.05 -2.91 13.74
C ALA A 307 -34.12 -1.81 14.27
N VAL A 308 -34.66 -0.65 14.67
CA VAL A 308 -33.84 0.44 15.27
C VAL A 308 -33.29 0.01 16.62
N SER A 309 -34.10 -0.67 17.44
CA SER A 309 -33.62 -1.24 18.70
C SER A 309 -32.50 -2.25 18.47
N LEU A 310 -32.62 -3.14 17.49
CA LEU A 310 -31.55 -4.09 17.17
C LEU A 310 -30.28 -3.38 16.68
N ALA A 311 -30.41 -2.42 15.76
CA ALA A 311 -29.26 -1.67 15.24
C ALA A 311 -28.54 -0.87 16.34
N ALA A 312 -29.29 -0.25 17.24
CA ALA A 312 -28.72 0.43 18.41
C ALA A 312 -27.96 -0.54 19.33
N THR A 313 -28.50 -1.75 19.56
CA THR A 313 -27.81 -2.78 20.34
C THR A 313 -26.51 -3.23 19.65
N ILE A 314 -26.56 -3.49 18.33
CA ILE A 314 -25.39 -3.88 17.54
C ILE A 314 -24.30 -2.80 17.59
N ALA A 315 -24.67 -1.55 17.33
CA ALA A 315 -23.73 -0.40 17.36
C ALA A 315 -23.08 -0.26 18.74
N ALA A 316 -23.89 -0.29 19.81
CA ALA A 316 -23.41 -0.20 21.17
C ALA A 316 -22.45 -1.36 21.53
N GLN A 317 -22.75 -2.58 21.09
CA GLN A 317 -21.85 -3.72 21.30
C GLN A 317 -20.54 -3.59 20.52
N ILE A 318 -20.58 -3.17 19.25
CA ILE A 318 -19.37 -3.01 18.43
C ILE A 318 -18.45 -1.94 19.03
N GLU A 319 -19.00 -0.83 19.50
CA GLU A 319 -18.20 0.27 20.09
C GLU A 319 -17.58 -0.11 21.44
N GLN A 320 -18.30 -0.87 22.28
CA GLN A 320 -17.86 -1.14 23.65
C GLN A 320 -17.13 -2.47 23.83
N THR A 321 -17.37 -3.44 22.95
CA THR A 321 -16.84 -4.80 23.14
C THR A 321 -15.47 -4.93 22.50
N ARG A 322 -14.44 -5.01 23.36
CA ARG A 322 -13.04 -5.20 22.89
C ARG A 322 -12.75 -6.65 22.49
N ARG A 323 -13.45 -7.61 23.10
CA ARG A 323 -13.29 -9.04 22.82
C ARG A 323 -14.64 -9.74 22.82
N PHE A 324 -14.95 -10.29 21.66
CA PHE A 324 -16.09 -11.14 21.40
C PHE A 324 -15.81 -12.56 21.88
N ALA A 325 -16.73 -13.14 22.65
CA ALA A 325 -16.62 -14.53 23.13
C ALA A 325 -16.97 -15.56 22.04
N GLN A 326 -17.81 -15.16 21.08
CA GLN A 326 -18.24 -15.96 19.94
C GLN A 326 -18.11 -15.14 18.66
N THR A 327 -17.82 -15.80 17.54
CA THR A 327 -17.70 -15.11 16.25
C THR A 327 -19.08 -14.71 15.70
N GLU A 328 -20.13 -15.50 15.94
CA GLU A 328 -21.49 -15.17 15.49
C GLU A 328 -22.14 -14.09 16.38
N LEU A 329 -22.49 -12.95 15.77
CA LEU A 329 -23.01 -11.79 16.49
C LEU A 329 -24.39 -12.06 17.11
N SER A 330 -25.31 -12.71 16.40
CA SER A 330 -26.65 -12.99 16.92
C SER A 330 -26.63 -13.89 18.15
N SER A 331 -25.69 -14.83 18.21
CA SER A 331 -25.47 -15.66 19.41
C SER A 331 -24.95 -14.85 20.60
N GLN A 332 -24.12 -13.82 20.37
CA GLN A 332 -23.73 -12.88 21.43
C GLN A 332 -24.85 -11.96 21.90
N LEU A 333 -25.66 -11.46 20.98
CA LEU A 333 -26.80 -10.60 21.31
C LEU A 333 -27.80 -11.30 22.24
N ARG A 334 -27.94 -12.64 22.13
CA ARG A 334 -28.78 -13.46 23.01
C ARG A 334 -28.28 -13.53 24.44
N LEU A 335 -26.98 -13.37 24.67
CA LEU A 335 -26.38 -13.45 26.01
C LEU A 335 -26.65 -12.19 26.85
N GLN A 336 -27.35 -11.17 26.31
CA GLN A 336 -27.82 -9.95 26.99
C GLN A 336 -26.85 -9.42 28.04
N THR A 337 -25.70 -8.93 27.59
CA THR A 337 -24.73 -8.30 28.49
C THR A 337 -25.23 -6.90 28.89
N ASP A 338 -25.20 -6.59 30.19
CA ASP A 338 -25.47 -5.24 30.72
C ASP A 338 -24.46 -4.18 30.22
N MET A 339 -23.35 -4.65 29.64
CA MET A 339 -22.39 -3.81 28.95
C MET A 339 -23.07 -3.11 27.76
N ALA A 340 -22.82 -1.80 27.63
CA ALA A 340 -23.37 -0.93 26.58
C ALA A 340 -24.81 -0.45 26.72
N LYS A 341 -25.48 -0.68 27.86
CA LYS A 341 -26.84 -0.15 28.11
C LYS A 341 -26.96 1.37 27.94
N GLN A 342 -25.98 2.13 28.43
CA GLN A 342 -25.99 3.60 28.31
C GLN A 342 -25.88 4.05 26.85
N GLN A 343 -24.95 3.48 26.08
CA GLN A 343 -24.77 3.81 24.66
C GLN A 343 -26.01 3.41 23.85
N TYR A 344 -26.55 2.23 24.11
CA TYR A 344 -27.82 1.78 23.52
C TYR A 344 -28.96 2.78 23.76
N GLN A 345 -29.14 3.25 24.99
CA GLN A 345 -30.18 4.23 25.33
C GLN A 345 -29.97 5.57 24.60
N GLN A 346 -28.73 6.05 24.52
CA GLN A 346 -28.39 7.26 23.78
C GLN A 346 -28.70 7.13 22.29
N LEU A 347 -28.32 6.00 21.67
CA LEU A 347 -28.60 5.73 20.26
C LEU A 347 -30.10 5.58 19.97
N LEU A 348 -30.86 4.93 20.86
CA LEU A 348 -32.31 4.87 20.75
C LEU A 348 -32.94 6.26 20.77
N GLN A 349 -32.52 7.11 21.72
CA GLN A 349 -33.03 8.48 21.82
C GLN A 349 -32.69 9.30 20.58
N LEU A 350 -31.45 9.20 20.10
CA LEU A 350 -30.98 9.87 18.88
C LEU A 350 -31.81 9.45 17.65
N MET A 351 -32.13 8.16 17.54
CA MET A 351 -32.91 7.62 16.43
C MET A 351 -34.42 7.73 16.62
N GLN A 352 -34.89 8.26 17.76
CA GLN A 352 -36.29 8.30 18.15
C GLN A 352 -36.95 6.90 18.14
N GLY A 353 -36.16 5.86 18.40
CA GLY A 353 -36.59 4.47 18.42
C GLY A 353 -37.26 4.10 19.74
N ARG A 354 -38.03 3.01 19.73
CA ARG A 354 -38.63 2.43 20.94
C ARG A 354 -37.82 1.22 21.39
N GLN A 355 -37.69 1.05 22.70
CA GLN A 355 -37.13 -0.17 23.26
C GLN A 355 -38.02 -1.36 22.88
N SER A 356 -37.41 -2.42 22.36
CA SER A 356 -38.10 -3.69 22.08
C SER A 356 -37.79 -4.72 23.15
N GLN A 357 -38.82 -5.49 23.56
CA GLN A 357 -38.66 -6.65 24.45
C GLN A 357 -38.09 -7.87 23.72
N SER A 358 -38.33 -7.97 22.40
CA SER A 358 -37.83 -9.04 21.55
C SER A 358 -37.09 -8.44 20.37
N LEU A 359 -35.80 -8.75 20.24
CA LEU A 359 -34.98 -8.24 19.15
C LEU A 359 -35.19 -9.11 17.89
N PRO A 360 -35.48 -8.52 16.72
CA PRO A 360 -35.66 -9.25 15.47
C PRO A 360 -34.31 -9.74 14.89
N LEU A 361 -33.67 -10.70 15.56
CA LEU A 361 -32.29 -11.14 15.24
C LEU A 361 -32.09 -11.61 13.79
N ALA A 362 -33.15 -11.98 13.07
CA ALA A 362 -33.08 -12.32 11.65
C ALA A 362 -32.57 -11.15 10.78
N LEU A 363 -32.73 -9.90 11.23
CA LEU A 363 -32.27 -8.70 10.53
C LEU A 363 -30.78 -8.38 10.79
N THR A 364 -30.10 -9.13 11.67
CA THR A 364 -28.71 -8.84 12.09
C THR A 364 -27.76 -8.79 10.88
N ALA A 365 -27.83 -9.77 9.99
CA ALA A 365 -26.98 -9.82 8.81
C ALA A 365 -27.26 -8.67 7.84
N GLU A 366 -28.53 -8.35 7.60
CA GLU A 366 -28.93 -7.25 6.73
C GLU A 366 -28.47 -5.89 7.29
N LEU A 367 -28.67 -5.63 8.58
CA LEU A 367 -28.21 -4.41 9.25
C LEU A 367 -26.69 -4.28 9.17
N LEU A 368 -25.95 -5.34 9.53
CA LEU A 368 -24.50 -5.35 9.41
C LEU A 368 -24.06 -5.12 7.96
N SER A 369 -24.79 -5.64 6.97
CA SER A 369 -24.41 -5.51 5.56
C SER A 369 -24.36 -4.05 5.13
N ARG A 370 -25.25 -3.21 5.71
CA ARG A 370 -25.30 -1.77 5.44
C ARG A 370 -24.25 -0.97 6.18
N ALA A 371 -23.67 -1.51 7.26
CA ALA A 371 -22.52 -0.93 7.96
C ALA A 371 -21.19 -1.35 7.30
N PHE A 372 -21.08 -2.63 6.91
CA PHE A 372 -19.86 -3.23 6.41
C PHE A 372 -20.05 -3.84 5.01
N PRO A 373 -20.50 -3.07 4.01
CA PRO A 373 -20.79 -3.60 2.67
C PRO A 373 -19.55 -4.12 1.95
N ASP A 374 -18.41 -3.49 2.22
CA ASP A 374 -17.07 -3.89 1.78
C ASP A 374 -16.56 -5.17 2.47
N ARG A 375 -17.22 -5.63 3.53
CA ARG A 375 -16.87 -6.83 4.32
C ARG A 375 -17.95 -7.92 4.28
N ILE A 376 -18.88 -7.83 3.34
CA ILE A 376 -19.69 -8.99 2.95
C ILE A 376 -18.72 -10.01 2.35
N ALA A 377 -18.83 -11.26 2.79
CA ALA A 377 -17.84 -12.29 2.54
C ALA A 377 -18.48 -13.50 1.84
N GLN A 378 -17.81 -14.06 0.84
CA GLN A 378 -18.24 -15.28 0.14
C GLN A 378 -17.20 -16.38 0.32
N ASN A 379 -17.67 -17.59 0.63
CA ASN A 379 -16.81 -18.76 0.83
C ASN A 379 -16.14 -19.19 -0.48
N ARG A 380 -14.85 -19.55 -0.42
CA ARG A 380 -14.03 -20.04 -1.54
C ARG A 380 -13.49 -21.45 -1.32
N GLY A 381 -14.02 -22.20 -0.36
CA GLY A 381 -13.53 -23.51 0.07
C GLY A 381 -12.41 -23.38 1.11
N GLN A 382 -11.33 -22.66 0.79
CA GLN A 382 -10.22 -22.38 1.71
C GLN A 382 -10.30 -20.96 2.30
N GLY A 383 -11.39 -20.68 3.01
CA GLY A 383 -11.67 -19.37 3.61
C GLY A 383 -12.65 -18.52 2.80
N TYR A 384 -12.62 -17.21 3.03
CA TYR A 384 -13.60 -16.26 2.52
C TYR A 384 -12.94 -15.12 1.75
N LEU A 385 -13.65 -14.61 0.74
CA LEU A 385 -13.33 -13.37 0.06
C LEU A 385 -14.30 -12.29 0.51
N LEU A 386 -13.79 -11.16 0.98
CA LEU A 386 -14.56 -9.96 1.27
C LEU A 386 -14.86 -9.16 -0.01
N ALA A 387 -15.93 -8.38 -0.01
CA ALA A 387 -16.32 -7.54 -1.14
C ALA A 387 -15.27 -6.49 -1.51
N ASN A 388 -14.40 -6.09 -0.58
CA ASN A 388 -13.23 -5.25 -0.87
C ASN A 388 -12.06 -6.00 -1.54
N GLY A 389 -12.17 -7.32 -1.76
CA GLY A 389 -11.15 -8.16 -2.38
C GLY A 389 -10.20 -8.86 -1.41
N THR A 390 -10.29 -8.58 -0.12
CA THR A 390 -9.43 -9.18 0.91
C THR A 390 -9.81 -10.63 1.18
N GLY A 391 -8.82 -11.52 1.28
CA GLY A 391 -9.01 -12.87 1.77
C GLY A 391 -9.01 -12.90 3.30
N ALA A 392 -9.97 -13.60 3.91
CA ALA A 392 -10.07 -13.76 5.35
C ALA A 392 -10.43 -15.21 5.73
N SER A 393 -10.04 -15.63 6.94
CA SER A 393 -10.36 -16.95 7.48
C SER A 393 -11.12 -16.84 8.81
N LEU A 394 -11.89 -17.87 9.14
CA LEU A 394 -12.42 -18.06 10.48
C LEU A 394 -11.36 -18.75 11.37
N PRO A 395 -11.46 -18.62 12.70
CA PRO A 395 -10.72 -19.49 13.61
C PRO A 395 -10.96 -20.98 13.32
N PRO A 396 -10.01 -21.86 13.70
CA PRO A 396 -10.24 -23.30 13.67
C PRO A 396 -11.49 -23.68 14.45
N ASP A 397 -12.25 -24.66 13.94
CA ASP A 397 -13.48 -25.21 14.54
C ASP A 397 -14.61 -24.20 14.84
N ASP A 398 -14.60 -23.03 14.19
CA ASP A 398 -15.64 -22.03 14.34
C ASP A 398 -17.01 -22.50 13.80
N ALA A 399 -18.10 -22.16 14.50
CA ALA A 399 -19.46 -22.55 14.13
C ALA A 399 -19.93 -21.97 12.77
N LEU A 400 -19.31 -20.88 12.31
CA LEU A 400 -19.61 -20.27 11.02
C LEU A 400 -18.86 -20.92 9.84
N GLN A 401 -18.04 -21.95 10.08
CA GLN A 401 -17.38 -22.66 8.99
C GLN A 401 -18.39 -23.26 8.00
N GLY A 402 -18.06 -23.18 6.70
CA GLY A 402 -18.91 -23.68 5.63
C GLY A 402 -20.12 -22.80 5.28
N ALA A 403 -20.38 -21.71 6.01
CA ALA A 403 -21.39 -20.73 5.61
C ALA A 403 -21.07 -20.20 4.20
N ALA A 404 -22.07 -20.06 3.33
CA ALA A 404 -21.86 -19.60 1.96
C ALA A 404 -21.52 -18.10 1.92
N VAL A 405 -22.21 -17.31 2.75
CA VAL A 405 -22.05 -15.86 2.89
C VAL A 405 -21.99 -15.49 4.36
N LEU A 406 -21.08 -14.58 4.69
CA LEU A 406 -20.98 -13.92 6.00
C LEU A 406 -21.01 -12.41 5.81
N VAL A 407 -21.41 -11.68 6.84
CA VAL A 407 -21.16 -10.25 6.95
C VAL A 407 -20.22 -10.01 8.12
N VAL A 408 -19.03 -9.48 7.85
CA VAL A 408 -17.96 -9.37 8.85
C VAL A 408 -17.93 -7.97 9.46
N ALA A 409 -18.13 -7.89 10.78
CA ALA A 409 -18.07 -6.64 11.54
C ALA A 409 -16.66 -6.36 12.06
N ASP A 410 -15.93 -7.39 12.52
CA ASP A 410 -14.60 -7.27 13.11
C ASP A 410 -13.61 -8.29 12.49
N LEU A 411 -12.38 -7.81 12.25
CA LEU A 411 -11.25 -8.57 11.71
C LEU A 411 -10.03 -8.31 12.58
N ARG A 412 -9.17 -9.32 12.70
CA ARG A 412 -7.86 -9.21 13.35
C ARG A 412 -6.78 -9.71 12.44
N LEU A 413 -5.58 -9.16 12.58
CA LEU A 413 -4.40 -9.72 11.94
C LEU A 413 -3.76 -10.75 12.86
N TRP A 414 -3.64 -11.98 12.38
CA TRP A 414 -2.90 -13.05 13.01
C TRP A 414 -1.92 -13.64 12.01
N GLN A 415 -0.61 -13.62 12.33
CA GLN A 415 0.44 -14.11 11.42
C GLN A 415 0.34 -13.53 9.99
N GLN A 416 0.05 -12.22 9.87
CA GLN A 416 -0.17 -11.50 8.61
C GLN A 416 -1.41 -11.94 7.80
N GLN A 417 -2.28 -12.78 8.35
CA GLN A 417 -3.55 -13.16 7.74
C GLN A 417 -4.72 -12.48 8.45
N ALA A 418 -5.74 -12.09 7.69
CA ALA A 418 -6.96 -11.54 8.25
C ALA A 418 -7.85 -12.67 8.79
N VAL A 419 -8.11 -12.64 10.10
CA VAL A 419 -8.95 -13.59 10.82
C VAL A 419 -10.22 -12.89 11.27
N ILE A 420 -11.36 -13.46 10.93
CA ILE A 420 -12.70 -12.98 11.31
C ILE A 420 -12.90 -13.19 12.81
N SER A 421 -13.24 -12.12 13.53
CA SER A 421 -13.48 -12.14 14.98
C SER A 421 -14.91 -11.80 15.36
N LEU A 422 -15.68 -11.19 14.45
CA LEU A 422 -17.11 -11.01 14.60
C LEU A 422 -17.77 -10.98 13.22
N ALA A 423 -18.78 -11.82 13.01
CA ALA A 423 -19.55 -11.89 11.78
C ALA A 423 -20.98 -12.37 12.04
N GLU A 424 -21.83 -12.28 11.04
CA GLU A 424 -23.14 -12.91 11.03
C GLU A 424 -23.31 -13.76 9.77
N LYS A 425 -23.93 -14.94 9.91
CA LYS A 425 -24.28 -15.78 8.76
C LYS A 425 -25.39 -15.13 7.95
N TRP A 426 -25.27 -15.19 6.62
CA TRP A 426 -26.33 -14.74 5.73
C TRP A 426 -26.62 -15.75 4.62
N SER A 427 -27.79 -15.61 3.97
CA SER A 427 -28.14 -16.41 2.81
C SER A 427 -27.83 -15.64 1.52
N PRO A 428 -27.34 -16.32 0.46
CA PRO A 428 -27.10 -15.68 -0.83
C PRO A 428 -28.36 -15.02 -1.42
N ASP A 429 -29.53 -15.65 -1.25
CA ASP A 429 -30.79 -15.12 -1.79
C ASP A 429 -31.25 -13.87 -1.02
N ALA A 430 -31.14 -13.85 0.30
CA ALA A 430 -31.48 -12.67 1.10
C ALA A 430 -30.51 -11.50 0.82
N LEU A 431 -29.23 -11.79 0.60
CA LEU A 431 -28.25 -10.80 0.15
C LEU A 431 -28.71 -10.14 -1.16
N ILE A 432 -29.02 -10.95 -2.17
CA ILE A 432 -29.43 -10.43 -3.50
C ILE A 432 -30.74 -9.65 -3.40
N GLN A 433 -31.70 -10.12 -2.60
CA GLN A 433 -32.97 -9.45 -2.40
C GLN A 433 -32.80 -8.10 -1.69
N SER A 434 -32.06 -8.06 -0.57
CA SER A 434 -31.84 -6.83 0.20
C SER A 434 -31.04 -5.78 -0.58
N TRP A 435 -30.06 -6.21 -1.39
CA TRP A 435 -29.20 -5.33 -2.18
C TRP A 435 -29.68 -5.08 -3.62
N GLN A 436 -30.87 -5.54 -4.00
CA GLN A 436 -31.32 -5.55 -5.40
C GLN A 436 -31.22 -4.18 -6.11
N ALA A 437 -31.48 -3.08 -5.40
CA ALA A 437 -31.41 -1.72 -5.95
C ALA A 437 -29.98 -1.25 -6.24
N ASP A 438 -28.99 -1.77 -5.51
CA ASP A 438 -27.58 -1.38 -5.56
C ASP A 438 -26.73 -2.36 -6.42
N LEU A 439 -27.30 -3.51 -6.79
CA LEU A 439 -26.62 -4.52 -7.59
C LEU A 439 -26.82 -4.27 -9.09
N HIS A 440 -25.71 -4.21 -9.82
CA HIS A 440 -25.73 -4.02 -11.27
C HIS A 440 -25.04 -5.17 -11.99
N TRP A 441 -25.62 -5.58 -13.12
CA TRP A 441 -24.99 -6.52 -14.02
C TRP A 441 -23.84 -5.84 -14.76
N GLN A 442 -22.66 -6.44 -14.67
CA GLN A 442 -21.47 -6.00 -15.38
C GLN A 442 -21.12 -7.02 -16.46
N ASN A 443 -20.78 -6.54 -17.65
CA ASN A 443 -20.25 -7.40 -18.69
C ASN A 443 -18.79 -7.73 -18.35
N ARG A 444 -18.47 -9.02 -18.33
CA ARG A 444 -17.10 -9.52 -18.25
C ARG A 444 -16.71 -10.10 -19.59
N LEU A 445 -15.72 -9.46 -20.21
CA LEU A 445 -15.09 -9.87 -21.45
C LEU A 445 -13.60 -10.02 -21.17
N GLU A 446 -13.12 -11.25 -21.07
CA GLU A 446 -11.74 -11.54 -20.69
C GLU A 446 -11.23 -12.76 -21.47
N PHE A 447 -9.94 -12.77 -21.81
CA PHE A 447 -9.28 -13.97 -22.28
C PHE A 447 -8.83 -14.81 -21.08
N ASP A 448 -9.41 -15.99 -20.91
CA ASP A 448 -9.02 -16.96 -19.90
C ASP A 448 -7.88 -17.82 -20.45
N GLU A 449 -6.67 -17.53 -19.98
CA GLU A 449 -5.45 -18.24 -20.33
C GLU A 449 -5.46 -19.71 -19.90
N GLN A 450 -6.07 -20.05 -18.76
CA GLN A 450 -6.10 -21.42 -18.25
C GLN A 450 -6.92 -22.33 -19.17
N ASN A 451 -8.03 -21.80 -19.69
CA ASN A 451 -8.93 -22.52 -20.59
C ASN A 451 -8.70 -22.18 -22.06
N GLY A 452 -7.76 -21.28 -22.39
CA GLY A 452 -7.41 -20.86 -23.74
C GLY A 452 -8.56 -20.23 -24.54
N ARG A 453 -9.54 -19.60 -23.88
CA ARG A 453 -10.77 -19.11 -24.52
C ARG A 453 -11.21 -17.75 -24.00
N PHE A 454 -11.98 -17.04 -24.83
CA PHE A 454 -12.69 -15.85 -24.36
C PHE A 454 -13.87 -16.25 -23.47
N ILE A 455 -13.99 -15.54 -22.36
CA ILE A 455 -15.16 -15.57 -21.50
C ILE A 455 -15.98 -14.32 -21.82
N ALA A 456 -17.23 -14.54 -22.23
CA ALA A 456 -18.25 -13.50 -22.34
C ALA A 456 -19.42 -13.87 -21.43
N GLU A 457 -19.47 -13.25 -20.26
CA GLU A 457 -20.54 -13.47 -19.29
C GLU A 457 -20.99 -12.15 -18.68
N LYS A 458 -22.24 -12.10 -18.24
CA LYS A 458 -22.73 -11.07 -17.33
C LYS A 458 -22.50 -11.56 -15.91
N GLN A 459 -22.00 -10.69 -15.06
CA GLN A 459 -21.81 -10.96 -13.63
C GLN A 459 -22.63 -9.97 -12.82
N LEU A 460 -23.43 -10.47 -11.88
CA LEU A 460 -24.03 -9.64 -10.85
C LEU A 460 -23.01 -9.55 -9.71
N ARG A 461 -22.48 -8.35 -9.46
CA ARG A 461 -21.34 -8.16 -8.56
C ARG A 461 -21.67 -7.25 -7.39
N LEU A 462 -21.01 -7.51 -6.28
CA LEU A 462 -20.88 -6.61 -5.15
C LEU A 462 -19.40 -6.46 -4.84
N GLY A 463 -18.79 -5.37 -5.31
CA GLY A 463 -17.34 -5.21 -5.30
C GLY A 463 -16.62 -6.38 -5.98
N ALA A 464 -15.73 -7.05 -5.24
CA ALA A 464 -14.99 -8.22 -5.68
C ALA A 464 -15.84 -9.52 -5.73
N LEU A 465 -17.01 -9.55 -5.11
CA LEU A 465 -17.87 -10.75 -5.08
C LEU A 465 -18.62 -10.90 -6.40
N VAL A 466 -18.67 -12.12 -6.91
CA VAL A 466 -19.53 -12.49 -8.04
C VAL A 466 -20.70 -13.31 -7.48
N LEU A 467 -21.86 -12.68 -7.39
CA LEU A 467 -23.05 -13.25 -6.77
C LEU A 467 -23.81 -14.17 -7.74
N LYS A 468 -23.93 -13.75 -9.01
CA LYS A 468 -24.51 -14.56 -10.09
C LYS A 468 -23.68 -14.40 -11.36
N ARG A 469 -23.66 -15.46 -12.17
CA ARG A 469 -23.09 -15.48 -13.52
C ARG A 469 -24.19 -15.88 -14.50
N GLN A 470 -24.22 -15.21 -15.65
CA GLN A 470 -25.08 -15.56 -16.75
C GLN A 470 -24.24 -15.54 -18.03
N GLN A 471 -24.15 -16.68 -18.73
CA GLN A 471 -23.47 -16.72 -20.01
C GLN A 471 -24.17 -15.79 -20.99
N ARG A 472 -23.37 -15.05 -21.77
CA ARG A 472 -23.91 -14.28 -22.88
C ARG A 472 -24.09 -15.24 -24.06
N ASN A 473 -25.32 -15.36 -24.56
CA ASN A 473 -25.61 -16.19 -25.73
C ASN A 473 -25.22 -15.50 -27.05
N ASP A 474 -24.88 -14.21 -27.00
CA ASP A 474 -24.50 -13.43 -28.16
C ASP A 474 -23.04 -13.73 -28.57
N GLU A 475 -22.82 -13.83 -29.88
CA GLU A 475 -21.48 -13.98 -30.46
C GLU A 475 -20.52 -12.91 -29.95
N ILE A 476 -19.27 -13.30 -29.66
CA ILE A 476 -18.23 -12.36 -29.24
C ILE A 476 -17.81 -11.53 -30.45
N ARG A 477 -18.16 -10.24 -30.42
CA ARG A 477 -17.88 -9.29 -31.51
C ARG A 477 -16.38 -9.00 -31.60
N SER A 478 -15.95 -8.48 -32.75
CA SER A 478 -14.55 -8.10 -32.99
C SER A 478 -14.06 -7.07 -31.96
N ASP A 479 -14.88 -6.06 -31.64
CA ASP A 479 -14.53 -5.05 -30.63
C ASP A 479 -14.44 -5.63 -29.20
N ASP A 480 -15.27 -6.62 -28.86
CA ASP A 480 -15.21 -7.32 -27.56
C ASP A 480 -13.88 -8.08 -27.42
N ARG A 481 -13.42 -8.76 -28.48
CA ARG A 481 -12.12 -9.46 -28.51
C ARG A 481 -10.97 -8.48 -28.40
N ARG A 482 -11.04 -7.35 -29.13
CA ARG A 482 -10.05 -6.28 -29.05
C ARG A 482 -9.88 -5.81 -27.61
N GLN A 483 -10.97 -5.44 -26.94
CA GLN A 483 -10.90 -4.96 -25.56
C GLN A 483 -10.36 -6.02 -24.61
N ALA A 484 -10.82 -7.27 -24.72
CA ALA A 484 -10.37 -8.36 -23.87
C ALA A 484 -8.85 -8.64 -24.01
N TRP A 485 -8.30 -8.51 -25.22
CA TRP A 485 -6.86 -8.61 -25.44
C TRP A 485 -6.07 -7.44 -24.87
N LEU A 486 -6.58 -6.22 -25.03
CA LEU A 486 -5.95 -5.03 -24.44
C LEU A 486 -5.88 -5.16 -22.92
N ASP A 487 -6.98 -5.57 -22.27
CA ASP A 487 -7.01 -5.79 -20.81
C ASP A 487 -6.05 -6.92 -20.38
N TYR A 488 -5.97 -7.99 -21.17
CA TYR A 488 -5.05 -9.10 -20.91
C TYR A 488 -3.58 -8.65 -21.01
N LEU A 489 -3.21 -7.93 -22.07
CA LEU A 489 -1.86 -7.40 -22.29
C LEU A 489 -1.51 -6.30 -21.27
N GLN A 490 -2.49 -5.51 -20.80
CA GLN A 490 -2.27 -4.55 -19.72
C GLN A 490 -1.89 -5.22 -18.40
N LYS A 491 -2.50 -6.38 -18.10
CA LYS A 491 -2.21 -7.15 -16.88
C LYS A 491 -0.93 -7.98 -16.98
N LYS A 492 -0.69 -8.63 -18.12
CA LYS A 492 0.43 -9.58 -18.31
C LYS A 492 1.71 -8.93 -18.80
N GLY A 493 1.61 -7.77 -19.44
CA GLY A 493 2.71 -7.08 -20.08
C GLY A 493 3.00 -7.56 -21.50
N LEU A 494 3.81 -6.78 -22.22
CA LEU A 494 4.15 -7.03 -23.63
C LEU A 494 5.02 -8.27 -23.87
N GLN A 495 5.62 -8.86 -22.84
CA GLN A 495 6.49 -10.04 -22.97
C GLN A 495 5.73 -11.30 -23.45
N VAL A 496 4.40 -11.29 -23.37
CA VAL A 496 3.57 -12.37 -23.91
C VAL A 496 3.61 -12.42 -25.44
N LEU A 497 3.88 -11.29 -26.09
CA LEU A 497 4.00 -11.20 -27.55
C LEU A 497 5.37 -11.71 -28.02
N ASN A 498 5.46 -12.13 -29.28
CA ASN A 498 6.70 -12.63 -29.85
C ASN A 498 7.57 -11.49 -30.41
N TRP A 499 8.55 -11.06 -29.62
CA TRP A 499 9.53 -10.05 -30.01
C TRP A 499 10.69 -10.69 -30.78
N SER A 500 10.57 -10.73 -32.11
CA SER A 500 11.66 -11.18 -32.96
C SER A 500 12.87 -10.26 -32.88
N ASP A 501 14.07 -10.79 -33.15
CA ASP A 501 15.30 -10.00 -33.21
C ASP A 501 15.13 -8.80 -34.15
N GLU A 502 14.48 -8.97 -35.30
CA GLU A 502 14.20 -7.89 -36.24
C GLU A 502 13.33 -6.77 -35.63
N THR A 503 12.34 -7.13 -34.81
CA THR A 503 11.47 -6.16 -34.10
C THR A 503 12.26 -5.40 -33.04
N LEU A 504 13.11 -6.09 -32.29
CA LEU A 504 13.99 -5.46 -31.30
C LEU A 504 15.00 -4.53 -31.99
N GLN A 505 15.61 -4.95 -33.10
CA GLN A 505 16.52 -4.12 -33.90
C GLN A 505 15.82 -2.87 -34.42
N LEU A 506 14.57 -2.95 -34.88
CA LEU A 506 13.78 -1.78 -35.26
C LEU A 506 13.61 -0.79 -34.10
N GLN A 507 13.29 -1.29 -32.90
CA GLN A 507 13.17 -0.46 -31.69
C GLN A 507 14.49 0.25 -31.37
N GLN A 508 15.63 -0.46 -31.42
CA GLN A 508 16.94 0.13 -31.14
C GLN A 508 17.35 1.17 -32.18
N ARG A 509 17.10 0.89 -33.47
CA ARG A 509 17.33 1.85 -34.56
C ARG A 509 16.53 3.13 -34.34
N LEU A 510 15.26 3.04 -33.96
CA LEU A 510 14.43 4.23 -33.71
C LEU A 510 14.84 4.99 -32.44
N ALA A 511 15.25 4.28 -31.38
CA ALA A 511 15.79 4.91 -30.18
C ALA A 511 17.04 5.73 -30.51
N LEU A 512 17.96 5.18 -31.32
CA LEU A 512 19.15 5.90 -31.77
C LEU A 512 18.78 7.05 -32.74
N ALA A 513 17.81 6.85 -33.65
CA ALA A 513 17.34 7.91 -34.54
C ALA A 513 16.78 9.13 -33.77
N ARG A 514 16.05 8.88 -32.67
CA ARG A 514 15.54 9.94 -31.77
C ARG A 514 16.67 10.75 -31.13
N GLN A 515 17.79 10.12 -30.80
CA GLN A 515 18.95 10.80 -30.25
C GLN A 515 19.70 11.61 -31.31
N LEU A 516 19.86 11.06 -32.53
CA LEU A 516 20.62 11.69 -33.61
C LEU A 516 19.87 12.81 -34.32
N GLN A 517 18.55 12.68 -34.49
CA GLN A 517 17.70 13.61 -35.24
C GLN A 517 16.35 13.84 -34.51
N PRO A 518 16.36 14.47 -33.31
CA PRO A 518 15.15 14.70 -32.51
C PRO A 518 14.10 15.56 -33.24
N GLU A 519 14.51 16.42 -34.16
CA GLU A 519 13.66 17.31 -34.95
C GLU A 519 12.77 16.58 -35.97
N GLN A 520 13.03 15.30 -36.25
CA GLN A 520 12.25 14.50 -37.20
C GLN A 520 11.04 13.78 -36.55
N HIS A 521 10.78 14.05 -35.26
CA HIS A 521 9.62 13.54 -34.52
C HIS A 521 9.40 12.03 -34.63
N TRP A 522 10.47 11.24 -34.56
CA TRP A 522 10.39 9.78 -34.57
C TRP A 522 9.50 9.25 -33.43
N PRO A 523 8.65 8.23 -33.66
CA PRO A 523 7.83 7.66 -32.60
C PRO A 523 8.68 7.01 -31.50
N ASP A 524 8.24 7.13 -30.25
CA ASP A 524 8.83 6.40 -29.13
C ASP A 524 8.24 5.00 -29.05
N LEU A 525 9.07 3.99 -29.30
CA LEU A 525 8.70 2.58 -29.27
C LEU A 525 9.26 1.86 -28.04
N SER A 526 9.65 2.57 -26.97
CA SER A 526 10.05 1.93 -25.72
C SER A 526 8.92 1.08 -25.13
N PHE A 527 9.26 0.03 -24.39
CA PHE A 527 8.25 -0.85 -23.77
C PHE A 527 7.26 -0.09 -22.89
N ALA A 528 7.70 0.96 -22.18
CA ALA A 528 6.82 1.80 -21.38
C ALA A 528 5.79 2.54 -22.26
N GLN A 529 6.24 3.22 -23.31
CA GLN A 529 5.35 3.94 -24.21
C GLN A 529 4.40 3.00 -24.98
N LEU A 530 4.89 1.83 -25.39
CA LEU A 530 4.07 0.83 -26.07
C LEU A 530 3.03 0.20 -25.15
N GLN A 531 3.34 0.04 -23.86
CA GLN A 531 2.39 -0.41 -22.85
C GLN A 531 1.27 0.63 -22.67
N ASP A 532 1.63 1.91 -22.58
CA ASP A 532 0.68 3.00 -22.37
C ASP A 532 -0.20 3.29 -23.60
N SER A 533 0.28 2.98 -24.81
CA SER A 533 -0.42 3.22 -26.08
C SER A 533 -0.91 1.94 -26.79
N LEU A 534 -1.08 0.84 -26.04
CA LEU A 534 -1.51 -0.47 -26.55
C LEU A 534 -2.72 -0.42 -27.49
N ALA A 535 -3.74 0.37 -27.10
CA ALA A 535 -4.97 0.52 -27.87
C ALA A 535 -4.74 1.13 -29.25
N ASP A 536 -3.73 1.98 -29.39
CA ASP A 536 -3.48 2.74 -30.61
C ASP A 536 -2.66 1.94 -31.63
N TRP A 537 -1.55 1.32 -31.18
CA TRP A 537 -0.63 0.64 -32.09
C TRP A 537 -1.04 -0.80 -32.37
N LEU A 538 -1.56 -1.52 -31.38
CA LEU A 538 -1.90 -2.94 -31.51
C LEU A 538 -3.41 -3.15 -31.67
N GLY A 539 -4.24 -2.32 -31.03
CA GLY A 539 -5.71 -2.43 -31.03
C GLY A 539 -6.36 -2.71 -32.39
N PRO A 540 -5.97 -2.03 -33.48
CA PRO A 540 -6.55 -2.27 -34.81
C PRO A 540 -6.40 -3.72 -35.30
N TYR A 541 -5.35 -4.43 -34.86
CA TYR A 541 -5.01 -5.79 -35.33
C TYR A 541 -5.61 -6.90 -34.44
N LEU A 542 -6.20 -6.57 -33.29
CA LEU A 542 -6.65 -7.56 -32.29
C LEU A 542 -8.06 -8.12 -32.53
N GLY A 543 -8.86 -7.47 -33.37
CA GLY A 543 -10.29 -7.79 -33.51
C GLY A 543 -10.58 -9.21 -34.02
N ASP A 544 -9.72 -9.73 -34.89
CA ASP A 544 -9.86 -11.07 -35.48
C ASP A 544 -9.03 -12.15 -34.78
N VAL A 545 -8.25 -11.77 -33.76
CA VAL A 545 -7.40 -12.69 -33.00
C VAL A 545 -8.24 -13.49 -32.01
N ARG A 546 -8.33 -14.81 -32.23
CA ARG A 546 -9.20 -15.72 -31.47
C ARG A 546 -8.48 -16.57 -30.43
N SER A 547 -7.15 -16.61 -30.44
CA SER A 547 -6.36 -17.41 -29.52
C SER A 547 -5.02 -16.75 -29.18
N LEU A 548 -4.43 -17.18 -28.07
CA LEU A 548 -3.10 -16.72 -27.64
C LEU A 548 -2.03 -17.02 -28.70
N ALA A 549 -2.13 -18.18 -29.37
CA ALA A 549 -1.21 -18.55 -30.44
C ALA A 549 -1.29 -17.57 -31.63
N GLN A 550 -2.49 -17.15 -32.03
CA GLN A 550 -2.65 -16.13 -33.07
C GLN A 550 -2.13 -14.77 -32.64
N LEU A 551 -2.33 -14.39 -31.36
CA LEU A 551 -1.79 -13.16 -30.80
C LEU A 551 -0.25 -13.14 -30.90
N GLN A 552 0.39 -14.27 -30.57
CA GLN A 552 1.84 -14.43 -30.64
C GLN A 552 2.39 -14.52 -32.06
N GLN A 553 1.54 -14.78 -33.06
CA GLN A 553 1.91 -14.81 -34.48
C GLN A 553 1.76 -13.45 -35.18
N LEU A 554 1.28 -12.42 -34.48
CA LEU A 554 1.20 -11.07 -35.04
C LEU A 554 2.59 -10.59 -35.48
N ASN A 555 2.67 -10.05 -36.69
CA ASN A 555 3.92 -9.49 -37.23
C ASN A 555 4.19 -8.12 -36.58
N LEU A 556 4.77 -8.14 -35.38
CA LEU A 556 5.08 -6.93 -34.62
C LEU A 556 6.00 -5.98 -35.37
N ASN A 557 6.94 -6.49 -36.17
CA ASN A 557 7.84 -5.66 -36.96
C ASN A 557 7.04 -4.78 -37.93
N GLN A 558 6.12 -5.37 -38.69
CA GLN A 558 5.29 -4.62 -39.62
C GLN A 558 4.36 -3.65 -38.90
N ILE A 559 3.70 -4.11 -37.83
CA ILE A 559 2.78 -3.27 -37.03
C ILE A 559 3.50 -2.03 -36.48
N LEU A 560 4.72 -2.19 -35.96
CA LEU A 560 5.51 -1.08 -35.45
C LEU A 560 6.05 -0.20 -36.59
N ARG A 561 6.34 -0.76 -37.78
CA ARG A 561 6.70 0.02 -38.97
C ARG A 561 5.54 0.88 -39.46
N ASP A 562 4.31 0.41 -39.37
CA ASP A 562 3.11 1.14 -39.78
C ASP A 562 2.87 2.41 -38.94
N ARG A 563 3.54 2.54 -37.78
CA ARG A 563 3.55 3.77 -36.97
C ARG A 563 4.42 4.88 -37.56
N LEU A 564 5.26 4.57 -38.54
CA LEU A 564 6.12 5.52 -39.23
C LEU A 564 5.48 5.90 -40.56
N GLU A 565 5.52 7.19 -40.88
CA GLU A 565 5.20 7.63 -42.23
C GLU A 565 6.17 7.01 -43.25
N TYR A 566 5.74 6.84 -44.49
CA TYR A 566 6.58 6.26 -45.55
C TYR A 566 7.94 7.00 -45.68
N ALA A 567 7.93 8.33 -45.57
CA ALA A 567 9.15 9.14 -45.59
C ALA A 567 10.08 8.84 -44.39
N GLN A 568 9.53 8.65 -43.20
CA GLN A 568 10.30 8.27 -42.01
C GLN A 568 10.88 6.85 -42.15
N GLN A 569 10.15 5.90 -42.72
CA GLN A 569 10.68 4.55 -42.98
C GLN A 569 11.91 4.59 -43.90
N GLN A 570 11.80 5.28 -45.04
CA GLN A 570 12.92 5.46 -45.97
C GLN A 570 14.11 6.17 -45.32
N ARG A 571 13.83 7.20 -44.51
CA ARG A 571 14.87 7.95 -43.79
C ARG A 571 15.57 7.09 -42.74
N LEU A 572 14.84 6.26 -42.00
CA LEU A 572 15.41 5.33 -41.03
C LEU A 572 16.32 4.31 -41.72
N ASP A 573 15.86 3.73 -42.83
CA ASP A 573 16.63 2.75 -43.59
C ASP A 573 17.89 3.36 -44.24
N ALA A 574 17.89 4.66 -44.56
CA ALA A 574 19.07 5.38 -45.03
C ALA A 574 20.02 5.83 -43.90
N LEU A 575 19.47 6.34 -42.79
CA LEU A 575 20.23 6.88 -41.66
C LEU A 575 20.89 5.77 -40.83
N LEU A 576 20.12 4.72 -40.54
CA LEU A 576 20.49 3.59 -39.68
C LEU A 576 20.06 2.30 -40.40
N PRO A 577 20.79 1.85 -41.44
CA PRO A 577 20.40 0.68 -42.22
C PRO A 577 20.48 -0.61 -41.38
N ALA A 578 19.64 -1.60 -41.70
CA ALA A 578 19.68 -2.91 -41.03
C ALA A 578 20.93 -3.75 -41.41
N SER A 579 21.58 -3.42 -42.53
CA SER A 579 22.80 -4.09 -42.97
C SER A 579 23.76 -3.10 -43.63
N TRP A 580 25.04 -3.40 -43.51
CA TRP A 580 26.12 -2.66 -44.14
C TRP A 580 26.66 -3.44 -45.35
N ARG A 581 26.95 -2.75 -46.45
CA ARG A 581 27.51 -3.35 -47.66
C ARG A 581 29.03 -3.29 -47.62
N SER A 582 29.67 -4.45 -47.62
CA SER A 582 31.13 -4.57 -47.65
C SER A 582 31.72 -4.19 -49.01
N VAL A 583 33.04 -4.03 -49.06
CA VAL A 583 33.81 -3.80 -50.31
C VAL A 583 33.61 -4.95 -51.32
N LEU A 584 33.37 -6.17 -50.84
CA LEU A 584 33.02 -7.33 -51.67
C LEU A 584 31.59 -7.29 -52.22
N GLY A 585 30.78 -6.33 -51.79
CA GLY A 585 29.36 -6.24 -52.10
C GLY A 585 28.48 -7.18 -51.28
N THR A 586 29.01 -7.83 -50.24
CA THR A 586 28.23 -8.65 -49.30
C THR A 586 27.51 -7.75 -48.29
N TYR A 587 26.25 -8.05 -47.99
CA TYR A 587 25.52 -7.35 -46.92
C TYR A 587 25.73 -8.08 -45.60
N VAL A 588 26.16 -7.32 -44.58
CA VAL A 588 26.39 -7.81 -43.24
C VAL A 588 25.43 -7.12 -42.29
N ALA A 589 24.68 -7.89 -41.49
CA ALA A 589 23.72 -7.33 -40.55
C ALA A 589 24.44 -6.43 -39.53
N LEU A 590 23.81 -5.30 -39.24
CA LEU A 590 24.19 -4.40 -38.16
C LEU A 590 23.35 -4.73 -36.93
N ASP A 591 24.01 -4.76 -35.78
CA ASP A 591 23.39 -5.06 -34.49
C ASP A 591 23.41 -3.80 -33.62
N TYR A 592 22.24 -3.18 -33.49
CA TYR A 592 22.02 -1.96 -32.72
C TYR A 592 21.76 -2.28 -31.25
N GLN A 593 22.53 -1.68 -30.36
CA GLN A 593 22.47 -1.91 -28.93
C GLN A 593 21.64 -0.83 -28.20
N PRO A 594 21.06 -1.16 -27.03
CA PRO A 594 20.27 -0.19 -26.24
C PRO A 594 21.04 1.03 -25.74
N ASP A 595 22.36 0.95 -25.63
CA ASP A 595 23.24 2.05 -25.24
C ASP A 595 23.60 2.98 -26.41
N GLY A 596 23.10 2.69 -27.61
CA GLY A 596 23.36 3.44 -28.84
C GLY A 596 24.61 2.97 -29.61
N GLU A 597 25.31 1.94 -29.14
CA GLU A 597 26.38 1.33 -29.92
C GLU A 597 25.84 0.50 -31.09
N VAL A 598 26.63 0.41 -32.16
CA VAL A 598 26.29 -0.37 -33.35
C VAL A 598 27.43 -1.32 -33.64
N HIS A 599 27.10 -2.60 -33.73
CA HIS A 599 28.06 -3.69 -33.84
C HIS A 599 27.92 -4.38 -35.19
N LEU A 600 29.03 -4.91 -35.70
CA LEU A 600 29.04 -5.74 -36.91
C LEU A 600 30.05 -6.86 -36.74
N ALA A 601 29.69 -8.07 -37.18
CA ALA A 601 30.58 -9.23 -37.13
C ALA A 601 30.91 -9.69 -38.56
N ILE A 602 32.18 -9.55 -38.96
CA ILE A 602 32.62 -9.84 -40.33
C ILE A 602 33.96 -10.56 -40.32
N ARG A 603 34.17 -11.47 -41.29
CA ARG A 603 35.48 -12.10 -41.47
C ARG A 603 36.52 -11.05 -41.82
N LEU A 604 37.68 -11.12 -41.16
CA LEU A 604 38.77 -10.15 -41.34
C LEU A 604 39.15 -9.97 -42.81
N GLN A 605 39.17 -11.07 -43.58
CA GLN A 605 39.57 -11.06 -45.00
C GLN A 605 38.61 -10.30 -45.92
N GLU A 606 37.35 -10.12 -45.49
CA GLU A 606 36.37 -9.32 -46.24
C GLU A 606 36.56 -7.82 -46.02
N MET A 607 37.41 -7.43 -45.06
CA MET A 607 37.73 -6.03 -44.73
C MET A 607 39.06 -5.56 -45.34
N PHE A 608 39.79 -6.40 -46.08
CA PHE A 608 40.98 -5.90 -46.80
C PHE A 608 40.59 -4.81 -47.81
N GLY A 609 41.43 -3.81 -47.99
CA GLY A 609 41.10 -2.63 -48.80
C GLY A 609 40.20 -1.60 -48.09
N GLN A 610 39.63 -1.92 -46.92
CA GLN A 610 38.81 -0.98 -46.14
C GLN A 610 39.70 -0.23 -45.13
N LEU A 611 40.04 1.02 -45.45
CA LEU A 611 40.89 1.88 -44.62
C LEU A 611 40.13 2.55 -43.47
N THR A 612 38.88 2.94 -43.72
CA THR A 612 38.06 3.69 -42.76
C THR A 612 37.09 2.80 -42.03
N THR A 613 36.90 3.06 -40.73
CA THR A 613 35.85 2.42 -39.94
C THR A 613 34.48 2.75 -40.54
N PRO A 614 33.62 1.76 -40.81
CA PRO A 614 32.24 2.02 -41.21
C PRO A 614 31.50 2.85 -40.15
N THR A 615 30.67 3.77 -40.61
CA THR A 615 29.87 4.64 -39.76
C THR A 615 28.41 4.62 -40.21
N VAL A 616 27.49 4.74 -39.24
CA VAL A 616 26.06 5.01 -39.49
C VAL A 616 25.67 6.38 -38.94
N GLY A 617 24.42 6.81 -39.12
CA GLY A 617 23.96 8.10 -38.61
C GLY A 617 24.64 9.27 -39.31
N GLN A 618 24.84 9.19 -40.63
CA GLN A 618 25.55 10.18 -41.45
C GLN A 618 27.00 10.46 -40.98
N GLY A 619 27.70 9.42 -40.49
CA GLY A 619 29.11 9.54 -40.08
C GLY A 619 29.32 9.75 -38.58
N VAL A 620 28.24 9.96 -37.82
CA VAL A 620 28.32 10.29 -36.39
C VAL A 620 28.62 9.06 -35.52
N VAL A 621 28.09 7.89 -35.90
CA VAL A 621 28.19 6.69 -35.07
C VAL A 621 29.16 5.69 -35.71
N PRO A 622 30.39 5.55 -35.19
CA PRO A 622 31.32 4.54 -35.67
C PRO A 622 30.88 3.15 -35.22
N VAL A 623 30.88 2.21 -36.17
CA VAL A 623 30.47 0.82 -35.96
C VAL A 623 31.61 0.06 -35.30
N THR A 624 31.31 -0.62 -34.18
CA THR A 624 32.22 -1.54 -33.51
C THR A 624 32.29 -2.85 -34.28
N ILE A 625 33.47 -3.18 -34.79
CA ILE A 625 33.70 -4.32 -35.68
C ILE A 625 34.29 -5.47 -34.88
N THR A 626 33.58 -6.59 -34.84
CA THR A 626 34.14 -7.88 -34.42
C THR A 626 34.72 -8.58 -35.64
N LEU A 627 36.05 -8.56 -35.75
CA LEU A 627 36.78 -9.23 -36.81
C LEU A 627 36.86 -10.73 -36.53
N LEU A 628 36.36 -11.53 -37.47
CA LEU A 628 36.26 -12.98 -37.34
C LEU A 628 37.34 -13.71 -38.14
N SER A 629 37.70 -14.89 -37.66
CA SER A 629 38.53 -15.86 -38.39
C SER A 629 37.76 -16.51 -39.55
N PRO A 630 38.42 -17.28 -40.43
CA PRO A 630 37.74 -18.07 -41.45
C PRO A 630 36.67 -19.02 -40.90
N ALA A 631 36.86 -19.51 -39.66
CA ALA A 631 35.91 -20.36 -38.95
C ALA A 631 34.87 -19.56 -38.13
N LYS A 632 34.69 -18.27 -38.41
CA LYS A 632 33.76 -17.35 -37.72
C LYS A 632 34.00 -17.21 -36.21
N ARG A 633 35.23 -17.39 -35.73
CA ARG A 633 35.59 -17.13 -34.32
C ARG A 633 36.08 -15.69 -34.15
N PRO A 634 35.68 -14.97 -33.09
CA PRO A 634 36.19 -13.64 -32.79
C PRO A 634 37.72 -13.64 -32.68
N LEU A 635 38.37 -12.71 -33.38
CA LEU A 635 39.82 -12.48 -33.32
C LEU A 635 40.14 -11.18 -32.60
N GLN A 636 39.45 -10.11 -32.97
CA GLN A 636 39.66 -8.78 -32.41
C GLN A 636 38.34 -8.01 -32.48
N VAL A 637 38.06 -7.19 -31.47
CA VAL A 637 37.02 -6.17 -31.51
C VAL A 637 37.70 -4.81 -31.64
N THR A 638 37.27 -4.00 -32.59
CA THR A 638 37.81 -2.65 -32.79
C THR A 638 36.73 -1.65 -33.18
N ARG A 639 36.86 -0.42 -32.70
CA ARG A 639 36.07 0.75 -33.12
C ARG A 639 36.90 1.74 -33.95
N ASP A 640 38.18 1.41 -34.18
CA ASP A 640 39.12 2.14 -35.03
C ASP A 640 39.85 1.13 -35.91
N LEU A 641 39.35 0.97 -37.14
CA LEU A 641 39.89 0.02 -38.10
C LEU A 641 41.28 0.44 -38.59
N ALA A 642 41.54 1.74 -38.70
CA ALA A 642 42.84 2.26 -39.15
C ALA A 642 43.95 1.93 -38.13
N SER A 643 43.68 2.16 -36.84
CA SER A 643 44.61 1.80 -35.76
C SER A 643 44.81 0.28 -35.68
N PHE A 644 43.77 -0.52 -35.91
CA PHE A 644 43.90 -1.99 -35.96
C PHE A 644 44.88 -2.45 -37.03
N TRP A 645 44.77 -1.91 -38.25
CA TRP A 645 45.67 -2.28 -39.36
C TRP A 645 47.13 -1.94 -39.08
N GLN A 646 47.38 -0.79 -38.43
CA GLN A 646 48.74 -0.32 -38.12
C GLN A 646 49.37 -1.11 -36.97
N ASN A 647 48.61 -1.39 -35.92
CA ASN A 647 49.18 -1.80 -34.63
C ASN A 647 48.94 -3.28 -34.28
N ALA A 648 47.72 -3.79 -34.49
CA ALA A 648 47.31 -5.11 -33.98
C ALA A 648 47.27 -6.20 -35.06
N TYR A 649 47.16 -5.83 -36.34
CA TYR A 649 47.04 -6.80 -37.43
C TYR A 649 48.22 -7.77 -37.54
N GLN A 650 49.46 -7.31 -37.29
CA GLN A 650 50.65 -8.15 -37.46
C GLN A 650 50.66 -9.36 -36.51
N ASP A 651 50.19 -9.17 -35.28
CA ASP A 651 50.07 -10.24 -34.30
C ASP A 651 48.95 -11.22 -34.68
N VAL A 652 47.78 -10.71 -35.05
CA VAL A 652 46.65 -11.52 -35.54
C VAL A 652 47.07 -12.33 -36.77
N LYS A 653 47.78 -11.71 -37.71
CA LYS A 653 48.31 -12.36 -38.91
C LYS A 653 49.30 -13.47 -38.59
N LYS A 654 50.21 -13.28 -37.63
CA LYS A 654 51.17 -14.31 -37.21
C LYS A 654 50.45 -15.55 -36.67
N GLU A 655 49.45 -15.34 -35.83
CA GLU A 655 48.62 -16.42 -35.29
C GLU A 655 47.81 -17.12 -36.39
N MET A 656 47.15 -16.33 -37.26
CA MET A 656 46.26 -16.85 -38.30
C MET A 656 47.00 -17.55 -39.44
N ARG A 657 48.25 -17.15 -39.75
CA ARG A 657 49.10 -17.89 -40.70
C ARG A 657 49.41 -19.30 -40.20
N GLY A 658 49.57 -19.48 -38.89
CA GLY A 658 49.76 -20.80 -38.28
C GLY A 658 48.48 -21.65 -38.29
N ARG A 659 47.36 -21.09 -37.84
CA ARG A 659 46.08 -21.82 -37.73
C ARG A 659 45.36 -22.03 -39.08
N TYR A 660 45.49 -21.10 -40.02
CA TYR A 660 44.81 -21.11 -41.32
C TYR A 660 45.77 -20.82 -42.50
N PRO A 661 46.76 -21.69 -42.76
CA PRO A 661 47.84 -21.41 -43.73
C PRO A 661 47.35 -21.32 -45.20
N LYS A 662 46.22 -21.96 -45.51
CA LYS A 662 45.59 -21.97 -46.84
C LYS A 662 44.88 -20.66 -47.22
N HIS A 663 44.69 -19.74 -46.27
CA HIS A 663 43.99 -18.47 -46.51
C HIS A 663 44.97 -17.34 -46.79
N TYR A 664 44.49 -16.30 -47.48
CA TYR A 664 45.27 -15.13 -47.84
C TYR A 664 45.43 -14.18 -46.65
N TRP A 665 46.68 -13.88 -46.30
CA TRP A 665 47.08 -13.02 -45.18
C TRP A 665 48.19 -12.07 -45.66
N PRO A 666 47.80 -10.95 -46.31
CA PRO A 666 48.73 -10.02 -46.96
C PRO A 666 49.69 -9.37 -45.96
N ASP A 667 50.81 -8.85 -46.47
CA ASP A 667 51.70 -8.04 -45.65
C ASP A 667 51.14 -6.63 -45.43
N ASP A 668 50.52 -6.07 -46.47
CA ASP A 668 49.73 -4.85 -46.42
C ASP A 668 48.22 -5.17 -46.56
N PRO A 669 47.44 -5.18 -45.47
CA PRO A 669 46.00 -5.43 -45.52
C PRO A 669 45.19 -4.26 -46.07
N ALA A 670 45.76 -3.05 -46.09
CA ALA A 670 45.11 -1.81 -46.48
C ALA A 670 45.02 -1.69 -48.01
N GLU A 671 45.98 -2.24 -48.75
CA GLU A 671 46.00 -2.27 -50.22
C GLU A 671 45.58 -3.62 -50.82
N ALA A 672 45.35 -4.64 -49.97
CA ALA A 672 45.02 -5.98 -50.43
C ALA A 672 43.58 -6.11 -50.97
N GLU A 673 43.40 -6.91 -52.03
CA GLU A 673 42.07 -7.25 -52.51
C GLU A 673 41.29 -8.04 -51.43
N PRO A 674 40.08 -7.61 -51.06
CA PRO A 674 39.24 -8.36 -50.14
C PRO A 674 38.82 -9.68 -50.77
N THR A 675 38.66 -10.70 -49.92
CA THR A 675 38.39 -12.06 -50.39
C THR A 675 37.68 -12.89 -49.33
N ASN A 676 36.84 -13.81 -49.80
CA ASN A 676 36.25 -14.87 -49.00
C ASN A 676 36.79 -16.26 -49.37
N LYS A 677 37.85 -16.32 -50.19
CA LYS A 677 38.39 -17.54 -50.81
C LYS A 677 39.77 -17.89 -50.27
N THR A 678 40.15 -19.16 -50.41
CA THR A 678 41.52 -19.63 -50.10
C THR A 678 42.52 -19.20 -51.18
N LYS A 679 43.83 -19.20 -50.85
CA LYS A 679 44.91 -18.82 -51.79
C LYS A 679 44.81 -19.56 -53.13
N LYS A 680 44.53 -20.87 -53.10
CA LYS A 680 44.39 -21.71 -54.30
C LYS A 680 43.21 -21.26 -55.19
N ALA A 681 42.09 -20.90 -54.58
CA ALA A 681 40.91 -20.44 -55.29
C ALA A 681 41.03 -18.99 -55.80
N MET A 682 41.93 -18.19 -55.21
CA MET A 682 42.30 -16.88 -55.76
C MET A 682 43.22 -17.01 -56.98
N ALA A 683 44.22 -17.89 -56.90
CA ALA A 683 45.17 -18.13 -58.00
C ALA A 683 44.50 -18.62 -59.29
N ASN A 684 43.53 -19.53 -59.18
CA ASN A 684 42.78 -20.03 -60.35
C ASN A 684 41.96 -18.94 -61.06
N LYS A 685 41.58 -17.85 -60.36
CA LYS A 685 40.80 -16.76 -60.94
C LYS A 685 41.68 -15.74 -61.68
N ALA A 686 42.97 -15.65 -61.34
CA ALA A 686 43.93 -14.81 -62.03
C ALA A 686 44.42 -15.41 -63.36
N THR A 687 44.27 -16.73 -63.55
CA THR A 687 44.57 -17.43 -64.81
C THR A 687 43.41 -17.53 -65.80
N ASP A 688 42.18 -17.20 -65.37
CA ASP A 688 40.96 -17.18 -66.21
C ASP A 688 40.57 -15.75 -66.66
N ARG A 689 41.39 -14.74 -66.32
CA ARG A 689 41.33 -13.37 -66.87
C ARG A 689 42.50 -13.17 -67.80
#